data_AF-A0AAE3PJM5-F1
#
_entry.id   AF-A0AAE3PJM5-F1
#
_cell.length_a   1.000
_cell.length_b   1.000
_cell.length_c   1.000
_cell.angle_alpha   90.00
_cell.angle_beta   90.00
_cell.angle_gamma   90.00
#
_symmetry.space_group_name_H-M   'P 1'
#
loop_
_entity.id
_entity.type
_entity.pdbx_description
1 polymer ?
#
loop_
_entity_poly.entity_id
_entity_poly.type
_entity_poly.pdbx_seq_one_letter_code
_entity_poly.pdbx_strand_id
1 'polypeptide(L)'
;MLTCESSNSGTMTGSNQDWWPNQLNVSVLDQNARQSNPMGEEFDYAEEFDSLDLDEVKADIEDVMTTSQEWWPADYGHYGPLFIRMSWHAAGTYRTTDGRGGASGGTQRFAPINSWPDNVNLDKARRLLWLVKQKYGRKLSWADLIVLAGNVALESMGFETYGFAGGREDDFAPDEAADWGPESEWLGSERHDDEGTLEEPLGADHMGLIYVNPEGPDGEPDPEKAADFIRQTFDRMAMNDEETVALIAGGHTFGKTHGAAPDDNLGPDPEAAPIEEQGLGWENEYGSGKGNDTITSGLEGAWTDAPISWDSGFLDNLFEYEWELEESPAGAYQWRPKDEEAHDTVPDAHDESKSHAPMMLTTDLALKEDPDYREISRRFHENPREFQETFAKAWYKLIHRDMGPPSRFLGPEVPDEEMLWQDPVPDVDHELIGDEEVAELKAEILDSDLSISELVKTAWAAASTYRDSDKRGGANGARIRLEPQRSWEVNEPEQLTVVLETLEGIQEEFNASRSDETKVSLADLIVLGGSAAVEQAAAEAGYDVEVPFVPGRTDASQEQTDVDSFDALKPTADGFRNYVADGVDRTAEELLVDKADLLDLTADEMTVLVGGMRALDATYDDSDLGVLTDEPETLTNDFFVNLLGMDTEWEPVSDSEDVFEGRDRETGEVEWQASRVDLVFGSNSRLRAIAEVYGSGDAEEKFVHDFVEAWHKVMTLDRFDLE
;
A
#
# COMPACT_ATOMS: atom_id res chain seq x y z
N MET A 1 43.43 -4.38 29.59
CA MET A 1 43.39 -2.94 29.95
C MET A 1 43.18 -2.18 28.66
N LEU A 2 41.92 -1.94 28.31
CA LEU A 2 41.53 -0.96 27.31
C LEU A 2 40.88 0.17 28.09
N THR A 3 41.51 1.34 28.04
CA THR A 3 41.07 2.57 28.70
C THR A 3 39.86 3.10 27.95
N CYS A 4 38.71 3.12 28.64
CA CYS A 4 37.52 3.82 28.20
C CYS A 4 37.74 5.32 28.51
N GLU A 5 37.87 6.14 27.47
CA GLU A 5 37.75 7.59 27.61
C GLU A 5 36.26 7.94 27.60
N SER A 6 35.83 8.61 28.66
CA SER A 6 34.49 9.17 28.79
C SER A 6 34.38 10.45 27.95
N SER A 7 33.50 10.46 26.95
CA SER A 7 32.84 11.68 26.47
C SER A 7 31.39 11.69 26.96
N ASN A 8 30.96 12.86 27.40
CA ASN A 8 29.72 13.09 28.14
C ASN A 8 28.73 13.80 27.20
N SER A 9 27.59 13.18 26.90
CA SER A 9 26.23 13.76 26.77
C SER A 9 25.37 12.89 25.84
N GLY A 10 24.44 12.13 26.43
CA GLY A 10 23.62 11.14 25.74
C GLY A 10 22.71 11.71 24.65
N THR A 11 23.04 11.36 23.42
CA THR A 11 22.06 10.89 22.43
C THR A 11 21.89 9.38 22.64
N MET A 12 20.73 8.78 22.35
CA MET A 12 20.66 7.31 22.23
C MET A 12 21.52 6.92 21.04
N THR A 13 22.79 6.61 21.28
CA THR A 13 23.78 6.33 20.22
C THR A 13 23.71 4.87 19.79
N GLY A 14 23.37 4.64 18.52
CA GLY A 14 23.55 3.40 17.77
C GLY A 14 22.36 2.44 17.79
N SER A 15 21.66 2.26 16.67
CA SER A 15 20.77 1.12 16.46
C SER A 15 21.63 -0.15 16.22
N ASN A 16 21.03 -1.35 16.31
CA ASN A 16 21.75 -2.57 15.90
C ASN A 16 22.10 -2.53 14.40
N GLN A 17 21.25 -1.91 13.59
CA GLN A 17 21.45 -1.75 12.14
C GLN A 17 22.73 -0.96 11.83
N ASP A 18 23.15 -0.02 12.69
CA ASP A 18 24.41 0.72 12.50
C ASP A 18 25.65 -0.19 12.61
N TRP A 19 25.57 -1.27 13.40
CA TRP A 19 26.65 -2.25 13.55
C TRP A 19 26.55 -3.38 12.53
N TRP A 20 25.32 -3.75 12.17
CA TRP A 20 25.01 -4.83 11.24
C TRP A 20 23.99 -4.33 10.20
N PRO A 21 24.45 -3.60 9.17
CA PRO A 21 23.55 -2.97 8.19
C PRO A 21 22.72 -3.99 7.40
N ASN A 22 23.25 -5.20 7.23
CA ASN A 22 22.58 -6.31 6.54
C ASN A 22 21.87 -7.26 7.53
N GLN A 23 21.63 -6.84 8.78
CA GLN A 23 20.85 -7.64 9.72
C GLN A 23 19.38 -7.60 9.30
N LEU A 24 18.74 -8.77 9.22
CA LEU A 24 17.31 -8.87 8.94
C LEU A 24 16.48 -8.01 9.94
N ASN A 25 15.69 -7.10 9.40
CA ASN A 25 14.85 -6.18 10.18
C ASN A 25 13.52 -6.83 10.58
N VAL A 26 13.54 -7.68 11.61
CA VAL A 26 12.34 -8.34 12.15
C VAL A 26 11.45 -7.36 12.94
N SER A 27 11.93 -6.15 13.26
CA SER A 27 11.18 -5.16 14.06
C SER A 27 9.95 -4.61 13.37
N VAL A 28 9.88 -4.67 12.03
CA VAL A 28 8.68 -4.22 11.29
C VAL A 28 7.43 -4.98 11.76
N LEU A 29 7.56 -6.28 12.03
CA LEU A 29 6.49 -7.14 12.55
C LEU A 29 6.09 -6.82 14.00
N ASP A 30 6.88 -6.00 14.72
CA ASP A 30 6.50 -5.54 16.06
C ASP A 30 5.38 -4.49 16.00
N GLN A 31 5.17 -3.83 14.85
CA GLN A 31 4.05 -2.92 14.63
C GLN A 31 2.70 -3.68 14.65
N ASN A 32 2.68 -4.90 14.11
CA ASN A 32 1.50 -5.77 14.07
C ASN A 32 1.17 -6.36 15.45
N ALA A 33 2.15 -6.43 16.36
CA ALA A 33 1.98 -7.02 17.69
C ALA A 33 1.19 -6.15 18.68
N ARG A 34 0.90 -4.89 18.34
CA ARG A 34 0.27 -3.93 19.26
C ARG A 34 -0.61 -2.93 18.53
N GLN A 35 -1.79 -2.66 19.06
CA GLN A 35 -2.50 -1.42 18.74
C GLN A 35 -1.68 -0.23 19.28
N SER A 36 -0.96 0.45 18.38
CA SER A 36 -0.12 1.61 18.69
C SER A 36 -0.94 2.89 18.94
N ASN A 37 -2.27 2.80 18.87
CA ASN A 37 -3.19 3.91 19.01
C ASN A 37 -3.66 4.16 20.47
N PRO A 38 -4.13 5.38 20.80
CA PRO A 38 -4.62 5.74 22.13
C PRO A 38 -6.13 5.51 22.34
N MET A 39 -6.82 4.86 21.40
CA MET A 39 -8.29 4.81 21.36
C MET A 39 -8.89 3.70 22.25
N GLY A 40 -8.08 2.68 22.55
CA GLY A 40 -8.45 1.53 23.38
C GLY A 40 -9.03 0.38 22.55
N GLU A 41 -8.94 -0.85 23.07
CA GLU A 41 -9.26 -2.10 22.34
C GLU A 41 -10.73 -2.21 21.89
N GLU A 42 -11.66 -1.49 22.53
CA GLU A 42 -13.10 -1.49 22.19
C GLU A 42 -13.50 -0.37 21.22
N PHE A 43 -12.55 0.42 20.70
CA PHE A 43 -12.85 1.50 19.76
C PHE A 43 -13.04 0.96 18.35
N ASP A 44 -14.17 1.33 17.76
CA ASP A 44 -14.55 1.04 16.38
C ASP A 44 -14.70 2.37 15.63
N TYR A 45 -13.87 2.58 14.61
CA TYR A 45 -13.92 3.81 13.83
C TYR A 45 -15.14 3.86 12.90
N ALA A 46 -15.56 2.73 12.33
CA ALA A 46 -16.72 2.66 11.45
C ALA A 46 -17.99 3.10 12.18
N GLU A 47 -18.23 2.59 13.40
CA GLU A 47 -19.38 3.00 14.23
C GLU A 47 -19.34 4.51 14.56
N GLU A 48 -18.16 5.04 14.87
CA GLU A 48 -18.00 6.45 15.21
C GLU A 48 -18.17 7.37 13.99
N PHE A 49 -17.68 6.96 12.82
CA PHE A 49 -17.84 7.67 11.55
C PHE A 49 -19.29 7.67 11.07
N ASP A 50 -20.03 6.57 11.19
CA ASP A 50 -21.45 6.50 10.81
C ASP A 50 -22.34 7.47 11.61
N SER A 51 -21.85 7.90 12.78
CA SER A 51 -22.52 8.88 13.63
C SER A 51 -22.15 10.34 13.34
N LEU A 52 -21.31 10.58 12.32
CA LEU A 52 -20.82 11.89 11.87
C LEU A 52 -21.85 12.56 10.96
N ASP A 53 -22.06 13.87 11.13
CA ASP A 53 -22.83 14.69 10.19
C ASP A 53 -21.88 15.18 9.09
N LEU A 54 -21.79 14.42 7.99
CA LEU A 54 -20.83 14.70 6.91
C LEU A 54 -21.11 16.06 6.25
N ASP A 55 -22.37 16.47 6.11
CA ASP A 55 -22.74 17.78 5.58
C ASP A 55 -22.20 18.92 6.46
N GLU A 56 -22.29 18.77 7.79
CA GLU A 56 -21.74 19.76 8.74
C GLU A 56 -20.20 19.83 8.65
N VAL A 57 -19.54 18.68 8.48
CA VAL A 57 -18.08 18.61 8.32
C VAL A 57 -17.65 19.31 7.03
N LYS A 58 -18.30 19.02 5.90
CA LYS A 58 -18.00 19.64 4.61
C LYS A 58 -18.18 21.16 4.68
N ALA A 59 -19.24 21.64 5.33
CA ALA A 59 -19.48 23.07 5.54
C ALA A 59 -18.38 23.75 6.39
N ASP A 60 -17.89 23.11 7.45
CA ASP A 60 -16.79 23.67 8.24
C ASP A 60 -15.46 23.67 7.49
N ILE A 61 -15.20 22.64 6.67
CA ILE A 61 -14.03 22.59 5.79
C ILE A 61 -14.06 23.74 4.79
N GLU A 62 -15.22 24.01 4.16
CA GLU A 62 -15.41 25.14 3.25
C GLU A 62 -15.23 26.51 3.95
N ASP A 63 -15.67 26.64 5.21
CA ASP A 63 -15.42 27.84 6.02
C ASP A 63 -13.92 28.05 6.27
N VAL A 64 -13.17 26.98 6.56
CA VAL A 64 -11.70 27.05 6.66
C VAL A 64 -11.09 27.48 5.33
N MET A 65 -11.56 26.94 4.19
CA MET A 65 -11.04 27.27 2.85
C MET A 65 -11.12 28.75 2.51
N THR A 66 -12.19 29.41 2.93
CA THR A 66 -12.49 30.82 2.61
C THR A 66 -12.11 31.79 3.73
N THR A 67 -11.63 31.29 4.88
CA THR A 67 -11.20 32.10 6.04
C THR A 67 -9.67 32.15 6.14
N SER A 68 -9.08 33.02 5.33
CA SER A 68 -7.63 33.25 5.28
C SER A 68 -7.03 33.61 6.65
N GLN A 69 -5.95 32.92 7.01
CA GLN A 69 -5.20 33.10 8.24
C GLN A 69 -3.96 33.97 8.00
N GLU A 70 -3.70 34.93 8.89
CA GLU A 70 -2.55 35.83 8.74
C GLU A 70 -1.19 35.11 8.74
N TRP A 71 -1.08 33.96 9.41
CA TRP A 71 0.17 33.19 9.49
C TRP A 71 0.45 32.39 8.20
N TRP A 72 -0.57 32.17 7.36
CA TRP A 72 -0.42 31.54 6.05
C TRP A 72 -1.52 32.04 5.10
N PRO A 73 -1.42 33.25 4.52
CA PRO A 73 -2.51 33.84 3.75
C PRO A 73 -2.94 32.98 2.56
N ALA A 74 -4.24 32.79 2.37
CA ALA A 74 -4.80 32.07 1.24
C ALA A 74 -4.55 32.80 -0.08
N ASP A 75 -3.97 32.11 -1.06
CA ASP A 75 -3.85 32.59 -2.44
C ASP A 75 -5.25 32.84 -3.02
N TYR A 76 -5.43 33.98 -3.69
CA TYR A 76 -6.72 34.39 -4.27
C TYR A 76 -7.87 34.46 -3.25
N GLY A 77 -7.56 34.43 -1.94
CA GLY A 77 -8.53 34.31 -0.86
C GLY A 77 -9.15 32.92 -0.68
N HIS A 78 -8.55 31.86 -1.25
CA HIS A 78 -9.10 30.50 -1.19
C HIS A 78 -8.01 29.42 -1.00
N TYR A 79 -8.11 28.57 0.03
CA TYR A 79 -7.15 27.47 0.25
C TYR A 79 -7.43 26.21 -0.58
N GLY A 80 -8.54 26.17 -1.34
CA GLY A 80 -8.93 24.99 -2.12
C GLY A 80 -7.79 24.33 -2.89
N PRO A 81 -7.02 25.05 -3.73
CA PRO A 81 -5.92 24.45 -4.47
C PRO A 81 -4.82 23.83 -3.58
N LEU A 82 -4.54 24.44 -2.41
CA LEU A 82 -3.61 23.88 -1.42
C LEU A 82 -4.13 22.56 -0.82
N PHE A 83 -5.44 22.45 -0.59
CA PHE A 83 -6.04 21.20 -0.08
C PHE A 83 -6.20 20.12 -1.14
N ILE A 84 -6.38 20.48 -2.42
CA ILE A 84 -6.26 19.54 -3.54
C ILE A 84 -4.85 18.94 -3.57
N ARG A 85 -3.81 19.79 -3.55
CA ARG A 85 -2.42 19.32 -3.46
C ARG A 85 -2.19 18.44 -2.24
N MET A 86 -2.67 18.85 -1.06
CA MET A 86 -2.51 18.06 0.16
C MET A 86 -3.09 16.65 0.03
N SER A 87 -4.29 16.53 -0.55
CA SER A 87 -4.98 15.26 -0.76
C SER A 87 -4.30 14.42 -1.84
N TRP A 88 -3.90 15.05 -2.95
CA TRP A 88 -3.10 14.45 -4.01
C TRP A 88 -1.82 13.83 -3.45
N HIS A 89 -1.05 14.58 -2.65
CA HIS A 89 0.20 14.10 -2.06
C HIS A 89 -0.01 13.04 -0.97
N ALA A 90 -1.17 13.03 -0.30
CA ALA A 90 -1.47 12.00 0.68
C ALA A 90 -1.71 10.66 -0.02
N ALA A 91 -2.56 10.64 -1.04
CA ALA A 91 -2.84 9.45 -1.82
C ALA A 91 -1.68 9.04 -2.75
N GLY A 92 -0.90 10.02 -3.20
CA GLY A 92 0.13 9.88 -4.24
C GLY A 92 1.41 9.15 -3.81
N THR A 93 1.53 8.67 -2.58
CA THR A 93 2.69 7.84 -2.17
C THR A 93 2.47 6.35 -2.41
N TYR A 94 1.24 5.94 -2.77
CA TYR A 94 0.86 4.55 -2.98
C TYR A 94 1.67 3.88 -4.10
N ARG A 95 2.00 2.60 -3.94
CA ARG A 95 2.61 1.78 -4.99
C ARG A 95 1.85 0.48 -5.19
N THR A 96 1.68 0.06 -6.44
CA THR A 96 1.00 -1.20 -6.77
C THR A 96 1.79 -2.43 -6.34
N THR A 97 3.12 -2.36 -6.36
CA THR A 97 4.05 -3.47 -6.10
C THR A 97 3.82 -4.12 -4.74
N ASP A 98 3.60 -3.33 -3.68
CA ASP A 98 3.35 -3.82 -2.32
C ASP A 98 2.13 -3.20 -1.65
N GLY A 99 1.41 -2.30 -2.32
CA GLY A 99 0.22 -1.62 -1.79
C GLY A 99 0.53 -0.55 -0.74
N ARG A 100 1.80 -0.37 -0.35
CA ARG A 100 2.19 0.58 0.71
C ARG A 100 2.13 2.02 0.22
N GLY A 101 2.15 2.94 1.18
CA GLY A 101 1.87 4.36 0.94
C GLY A 101 0.37 4.63 0.87
N GLY A 102 -0.02 5.72 0.23
CA GLY A 102 -1.42 6.12 0.12
C GLY A 102 -1.94 6.92 1.32
N ALA A 103 -3.24 7.15 1.30
CA ALA A 103 -3.96 8.01 2.24
C ALA A 103 -4.59 7.24 3.42
N SER A 104 -4.73 5.91 3.36
CA SER A 104 -5.50 5.10 4.32
C SER A 104 -5.09 5.28 5.78
N GLY A 105 -3.80 5.44 6.08
CA GLY A 105 -3.32 5.68 7.46
C GLY A 105 -3.19 7.16 7.87
N GLY A 106 -3.33 8.08 6.90
CA GLY A 106 -3.00 9.49 7.11
C GLY A 106 -1.51 9.72 7.41
N THR A 107 -0.63 8.88 6.84
CA THR A 107 0.82 8.82 7.11
C THR A 107 1.59 10.07 6.69
N GLN A 108 1.02 10.94 5.85
CA GLN A 108 1.55 12.28 5.54
C GLN A 108 1.79 13.16 6.80
N ARG A 109 1.24 12.76 7.96
CA ARG A 109 1.47 13.41 9.26
C ARG A 109 2.80 13.02 9.92
N PHE A 110 3.43 11.94 9.50
CA PHE A 110 4.60 11.35 10.15
C PHE A 110 5.84 11.37 9.25
N ALA A 111 7.01 11.26 9.86
CA ALA A 111 8.27 11.08 9.15
C ALA A 111 8.29 9.74 8.38
N PRO A 112 8.97 9.64 7.23
CA PRO A 112 9.68 10.73 6.56
C PRO A 112 8.74 11.63 5.73
N ILE A 113 7.52 11.18 5.42
CA ILE A 113 6.61 11.80 4.45
C ILE A 113 6.27 13.24 4.82
N ASN A 114 6.09 13.55 6.12
CA ASN A 114 5.76 14.90 6.58
C ASN A 114 6.83 15.95 6.28
N SER A 115 8.05 15.51 5.91
CA SER A 115 9.26 16.32 5.73
C SER A 115 9.91 16.13 4.36
N TRP A 116 9.28 15.37 3.46
CA TRP A 116 9.72 15.27 2.08
C TRP A 116 9.76 16.64 1.39
N PRO A 117 10.76 16.92 0.53
CA PRO A 117 10.83 18.15 -0.26
C PRO A 117 9.56 18.43 -1.07
N ASP A 118 8.89 17.40 -1.57
CA ASP A 118 7.66 17.59 -2.34
C ASP A 118 6.45 17.90 -1.45
N ASN A 119 6.57 17.73 -0.12
CA ASN A 119 5.53 18.05 0.86
C ASN A 119 5.75 19.38 1.57
N VAL A 120 6.68 20.21 1.08
CA VAL A 120 6.91 21.57 1.59
C VAL A 120 5.58 22.33 1.72
N ASN A 121 5.39 22.94 2.89
CA ASN A 121 4.22 23.71 3.29
C ASN A 121 2.89 22.93 3.44
N LEU A 122 2.85 21.62 3.23
CA LEU A 122 1.65 20.82 3.56
C LEU A 122 1.44 20.65 5.07
N ASP A 123 2.47 20.88 5.88
CA ASP A 123 2.34 21.07 7.32
C ASP A 123 1.40 22.26 7.65
N LYS A 124 1.45 23.34 6.87
CA LYS A 124 0.53 24.49 6.99
C LYS A 124 -0.90 24.10 6.60
N ALA A 125 -1.06 23.35 5.52
CA ALA A 125 -2.36 22.84 5.07
C ALA A 125 -3.04 21.98 6.15
N ARG A 126 -2.34 20.96 6.66
CA ARG A 126 -2.85 20.11 7.76
C ARG A 126 -3.16 20.93 9.01
N ARG A 127 -2.33 21.94 9.32
CA ARG A 127 -2.55 22.84 10.47
C ARG A 127 -3.83 23.67 10.36
N LEU A 128 -4.23 24.11 9.17
CA LEU A 128 -5.50 24.83 8.95
C LEU A 128 -6.71 23.97 9.35
N LEU A 129 -6.65 22.66 9.09
CA LEU A 129 -7.73 21.71 9.36
C LEU A 129 -7.82 21.27 10.84
N TRP A 130 -6.88 21.68 11.70
CA TRP A 130 -6.89 21.31 13.11
C TRP A 130 -8.20 21.68 13.83
N LEU A 131 -8.81 22.83 13.52
CA LEU A 131 -10.06 23.24 14.16
C LEU A 131 -11.23 22.33 13.78
N VAL A 132 -11.25 21.83 12.54
CA VAL A 132 -12.23 20.83 12.08
C VAL A 132 -11.98 19.50 12.80
N LYS A 133 -10.74 18.98 12.76
CA LYS A 133 -10.36 17.75 13.47
C LYS A 133 -10.70 17.83 14.96
N GLN A 134 -10.42 18.96 15.61
CA GLN A 134 -10.71 19.17 17.02
C GLN A 134 -12.21 19.14 17.32
N LYS A 135 -13.05 19.71 16.43
CA LYS A 135 -14.50 19.76 16.60
C LYS A 135 -15.12 18.35 16.53
N TYR A 136 -14.69 17.54 15.57
CA TYR A 136 -15.27 16.21 15.31
C TYR A 136 -14.55 15.06 16.03
N GLY A 137 -13.32 15.29 16.48
CA GLY A 137 -12.61 14.40 17.38
C GLY A 137 -12.35 13.02 16.77
N ARG A 138 -12.87 11.98 17.41
CA ARG A 138 -12.67 10.57 17.04
C ARG A 138 -13.55 10.09 15.88
N LYS A 139 -14.64 10.81 15.61
CA LYS A 139 -15.61 10.47 14.56
C LYS A 139 -15.11 10.75 13.16
N LEU A 140 -13.99 11.46 13.05
CA LEU A 140 -13.39 11.88 11.80
C LEU A 140 -11.88 11.72 11.95
N SER A 141 -11.30 10.70 11.34
CA SER A 141 -9.85 10.49 11.30
C SER A 141 -9.18 11.63 10.55
N TRP A 142 -7.87 11.82 10.77
CA TRP A 142 -7.09 12.69 9.91
C TRP A 142 -6.99 12.15 8.49
N ALA A 143 -6.91 10.82 8.33
CA ALA A 143 -6.89 10.17 7.03
C ALA A 143 -8.09 10.59 6.18
N ASP A 144 -9.32 10.42 6.69
CA ASP A 144 -10.55 10.84 5.99
C ASP A 144 -10.63 12.37 5.84
N LEU A 145 -10.27 13.14 6.86
CA LEU A 145 -10.32 14.61 6.80
C LEU A 145 -9.39 15.19 5.73
N ILE A 146 -8.19 14.63 5.56
CA ILE A 146 -7.21 15.10 4.57
C ILE A 146 -7.80 14.98 3.18
N VAL A 147 -8.29 13.80 2.79
CA VAL A 147 -8.83 13.60 1.44
C VAL A 147 -10.21 14.22 1.23
N LEU A 148 -11.05 14.29 2.26
CA LEU A 148 -12.33 15.01 2.22
C LEU A 148 -12.11 16.50 1.96
N ALA A 149 -11.06 17.09 2.51
CA ALA A 149 -10.71 18.48 2.23
C ALA A 149 -10.38 18.72 0.74
N GLY A 150 -9.78 17.75 0.05
CA GLY A 150 -9.60 17.79 -1.40
C GLY A 150 -10.92 17.75 -2.16
N ASN A 151 -11.86 16.88 -1.78
CA ASN A 151 -13.20 16.85 -2.38
C ASN A 151 -13.95 18.17 -2.21
N VAL A 152 -14.02 18.70 -0.97
CA VAL A 152 -14.70 19.96 -0.68
C VAL A 152 -14.03 21.14 -1.40
N ALA A 153 -12.70 21.09 -1.62
CA ALA A 153 -12.01 22.09 -2.42
C ALA A 153 -12.47 22.08 -3.88
N LEU A 154 -12.56 20.90 -4.49
CA LEU A 154 -13.04 20.75 -5.85
C LEU A 154 -14.50 21.24 -5.96
N GLU A 155 -15.38 20.82 -5.05
CA GLU A 155 -16.79 21.18 -5.02
C GLU A 155 -17.01 22.70 -4.86
N SER A 156 -16.32 23.34 -3.91
CA SER A 156 -16.44 24.78 -3.65
C SER A 156 -15.95 25.64 -4.82
N MET A 157 -15.05 25.12 -5.65
CA MET A 157 -14.56 25.77 -6.87
C MET A 157 -15.35 25.38 -8.12
N GLY A 158 -16.46 24.63 -7.98
CA GLY A 158 -17.42 24.38 -9.05
C GLY A 158 -17.23 23.07 -9.83
N PHE A 159 -16.40 22.15 -9.33
CA PHE A 159 -16.28 20.79 -9.86
C PHE A 159 -17.29 19.84 -9.19
N GLU A 160 -17.79 18.86 -9.94
CA GLU A 160 -18.66 17.80 -9.40
C GLU A 160 -17.83 16.54 -9.18
N THR A 161 -17.53 16.21 -7.92
CA THR A 161 -16.80 14.99 -7.58
C THR A 161 -17.65 13.74 -7.83
N TYR A 162 -17.00 12.61 -8.10
CA TYR A 162 -17.71 11.36 -8.36
C TYR A 162 -18.38 10.77 -7.09
N GLY A 163 -17.74 10.94 -5.93
CA GLY A 163 -18.25 10.52 -4.63
C GLY A 163 -17.18 10.60 -3.54
N PHE A 164 -17.52 10.15 -2.34
CA PHE A 164 -16.63 10.08 -1.19
C PHE A 164 -17.01 8.92 -0.28
N ALA A 165 -16.01 8.17 0.17
CA ALA A 165 -16.14 7.19 1.25
C ALA A 165 -15.21 7.54 2.40
N GLY A 166 -15.74 7.49 3.62
CA GLY A 166 -14.93 7.42 4.84
C GLY A 166 -14.66 5.97 5.25
N GLY A 167 -13.97 5.79 6.38
CA GLY A 167 -13.58 4.47 6.90
C GLY A 167 -12.06 4.27 7.03
N ARG A 168 -11.27 5.32 6.76
CA ARG A 168 -9.81 5.28 6.95
C ARG A 168 -9.47 5.49 8.42
N GLU A 169 -8.81 4.52 9.05
CA GLU A 169 -8.36 4.63 10.43
C GLU A 169 -7.05 5.40 10.55
N ASP A 170 -6.90 6.20 11.61
CA ASP A 170 -5.67 6.96 11.82
C ASP A 170 -4.53 6.06 12.31
N ASP A 171 -3.41 6.09 11.60
CA ASP A 171 -2.15 5.60 12.14
C ASP A 171 -1.58 6.57 13.20
N PHE A 172 -0.74 6.00 14.08
CA PHE A 172 -0.05 6.71 15.16
C PHE A 172 1.48 6.60 15.09
N ALA A 173 2.00 5.92 14.08
CA ALA A 173 3.41 5.74 13.79
C ALA A 173 3.59 5.70 12.26
N PRO A 174 4.80 5.93 11.74
CA PRO A 174 5.08 5.63 10.35
C PRO A 174 5.05 4.13 10.07
N ASP A 175 4.84 3.78 8.82
CA ASP A 175 5.07 2.42 8.30
C ASP A 175 6.58 2.17 8.23
N GLU A 176 7.11 1.28 9.08
CA GLU A 176 8.53 0.93 9.12
C GLU A 176 8.92 -0.10 8.04
N ALA A 177 7.94 -0.71 7.36
CA ALA A 177 8.17 -1.67 6.28
C ALA A 177 8.27 -0.99 4.91
N ALA A 178 7.80 0.26 4.77
CA ALA A 178 7.91 1.02 3.54
C ALA A 178 9.37 1.35 3.15
N ASP A 179 9.84 0.74 2.05
CA ASP A 179 11.11 1.08 1.40
C ASP A 179 10.92 2.18 0.35
N TRP A 180 11.36 3.39 0.70
CA TRP A 180 11.27 4.59 -0.15
C TRP A 180 12.44 4.77 -1.13
N GLY A 181 13.43 3.88 -1.08
CA GLY A 181 14.59 3.89 -1.97
C GLY A 181 15.94 3.92 -1.25
N PRO A 182 17.01 3.60 -1.98
CA PRO A 182 18.34 3.40 -1.43
C PRO A 182 19.09 4.69 -1.08
N GLU A 183 18.59 5.86 -1.50
CA GLU A 183 19.32 7.11 -1.39
C GLU A 183 19.48 7.58 0.05
N SER A 184 20.64 8.19 0.31
CA SER A 184 20.96 8.79 1.62
C SER A 184 20.80 10.32 1.64
N GLU A 185 20.39 10.92 0.52
CA GLU A 185 20.16 12.36 0.35
C GLU A 185 18.81 12.60 -0.32
N TRP A 186 18.10 13.66 0.10
CA TRP A 186 16.86 14.09 -0.54
C TRP A 186 17.11 14.49 -2.00
N LEU A 187 16.13 14.19 -2.86
CA LEU A 187 16.18 14.45 -4.31
C LEU A 187 17.33 13.71 -5.03
N GLY A 188 17.85 12.62 -4.45
CA GLY A 188 18.68 11.67 -5.21
C GLY A 188 17.82 10.79 -6.14
N SER A 189 18.42 10.32 -7.23
CA SER A 189 17.78 9.50 -8.29
C SER A 189 18.52 8.19 -8.59
N GLU A 190 19.29 7.66 -7.62
CA GLU A 190 20.06 6.41 -7.73
C GLU A 190 19.16 5.17 -7.58
N ARG A 191 18.16 5.08 -8.46
CA ARG A 191 17.04 4.13 -8.35
C ARG A 191 16.52 3.63 -9.70
N HIS A 192 17.23 3.93 -10.78
CA HIS A 192 16.90 3.48 -12.13
C HIS A 192 18.00 2.57 -12.65
N ASP A 193 17.62 1.54 -13.39
CA ASP A 193 18.57 0.68 -14.08
C ASP A 193 19.27 1.38 -15.26
N ASP A 194 20.20 0.68 -15.92
CA ASP A 194 20.93 1.18 -17.09
C ASP A 194 20.00 1.55 -18.29
N GLU A 195 18.75 1.10 -18.29
CA GLU A 195 17.73 1.38 -19.31
C GLU A 195 16.79 2.53 -18.91
N GLY A 196 16.92 3.07 -17.70
CA GLY A 196 16.05 4.13 -17.16
C GLY A 196 14.76 3.60 -16.54
N THR A 197 14.68 2.30 -16.25
CA THR A 197 13.54 1.70 -15.55
C THR A 197 13.73 1.85 -14.06
N LEU A 198 12.73 2.42 -13.37
CA LEU A 198 12.72 2.54 -11.92
C LEU A 198 12.85 1.15 -11.28
N GLU A 199 13.64 1.01 -10.22
CA GLU A 199 13.80 -0.27 -9.54
C GLU A 199 12.53 -0.62 -8.76
N GLU A 200 12.16 -1.90 -8.71
CA GLU A 200 11.09 -2.34 -7.82
C GLU A 200 11.59 -2.31 -6.37
N PRO A 201 10.76 -1.90 -5.39
CA PRO A 201 9.31 -1.71 -5.54
C PRO A 201 8.88 -0.23 -5.74
N LEU A 202 9.81 0.67 -6.06
CA LEU A 202 9.66 2.13 -6.01
C LEU A 202 8.60 2.70 -6.96
N GLY A 203 7.94 3.79 -6.52
CA GLY A 203 6.89 4.48 -7.29
C GLY A 203 7.24 5.91 -7.73
N ALA A 204 8.39 6.45 -7.33
CA ALA A 204 8.80 7.83 -7.61
C ALA A 204 10.22 7.90 -8.19
N ASP A 205 10.44 8.86 -9.09
CA ASP A 205 11.68 9.13 -9.83
C ASP A 205 12.82 9.69 -8.94
N HIS A 206 12.51 10.36 -7.83
CA HIS A 206 13.54 10.84 -6.89
C HIS A 206 13.11 10.63 -5.44
N MET A 207 14.10 10.52 -4.55
CA MET A 207 13.88 10.40 -3.11
C MET A 207 13.18 11.64 -2.55
N GLY A 208 12.01 11.45 -1.96
CA GLY A 208 11.22 12.54 -1.37
C GLY A 208 10.37 13.33 -2.38
N LEU A 209 10.21 12.83 -3.61
CA LEU A 209 9.16 13.25 -4.54
C LEU A 209 7.96 12.30 -4.50
N ILE A 210 6.77 12.80 -4.88
CA ILE A 210 5.57 11.96 -4.99
C ILE A 210 5.63 11.10 -6.26
N TYR A 211 5.92 11.70 -7.42
CA TYR A 211 5.99 11.01 -8.71
C TYR A 211 7.28 11.31 -9.45
N VAL A 212 7.39 12.52 -10.04
CA VAL A 212 8.46 12.92 -10.96
C VAL A 212 9.00 14.29 -10.63
N ASN A 213 10.21 14.60 -11.09
CA ASN A 213 10.75 15.94 -11.02
C ASN A 213 9.97 16.91 -11.94
N PRO A 214 9.38 18.00 -11.43
CA PRO A 214 8.56 18.93 -12.23
C PRO A 214 9.37 19.76 -13.25
N GLU A 215 10.68 19.90 -13.06
CA GLU A 215 11.58 20.54 -14.02
C GLU A 215 11.94 19.59 -15.18
N GLY A 216 11.73 18.29 -15.00
CA GLY A 216 12.08 17.19 -15.91
C GLY A 216 13.17 16.28 -15.32
N PRO A 217 13.42 15.09 -15.90
CA PRO A 217 14.32 14.10 -15.32
C PRO A 217 15.74 14.62 -15.16
N ASP A 218 16.35 14.42 -13.98
CA ASP A 218 17.64 14.99 -13.58
C ASP A 218 17.70 16.54 -13.59
N GLY A 219 16.54 17.22 -13.53
CA GLY A 219 16.43 18.67 -13.66
C GLY A 219 16.62 19.19 -15.09
N GLU A 220 16.56 18.31 -16.10
CA GLU A 220 16.63 18.69 -17.51
C GLU A 220 15.23 19.01 -18.06
N PRO A 221 14.97 20.22 -18.61
CA PRO A 221 13.66 20.62 -19.12
C PRO A 221 13.35 20.01 -20.49
N ASP A 222 13.22 18.69 -20.52
CA ASP A 222 12.84 17.88 -21.67
C ASP A 222 11.43 17.27 -21.47
N PRO A 223 10.39 17.84 -22.10
CA PRO A 223 9.02 17.33 -21.98
C PRO A 223 8.81 15.92 -22.54
N GLU A 224 9.55 15.52 -23.58
CA GLU A 224 9.42 14.17 -24.15
C GLU A 224 9.98 13.14 -23.17
N LYS A 225 11.17 13.41 -22.61
CA LYS A 225 11.77 12.55 -21.57
C LYS A 225 10.92 12.51 -20.31
N ALA A 226 10.35 13.65 -19.89
CA ALA A 226 9.47 13.71 -18.72
C ALA A 226 8.23 12.81 -18.87
N ALA A 227 7.68 12.67 -20.09
CA ALA A 227 6.51 11.83 -20.33
C ALA A 227 6.77 10.35 -20.01
N ASP A 228 7.97 9.82 -20.30
CA ASP A 228 8.33 8.43 -20.01
C ASP A 228 8.33 8.16 -18.50
N PHE A 229 8.87 9.08 -17.71
CA PHE A 229 8.90 8.98 -16.24
C PHE A 229 7.51 9.19 -15.63
N ILE A 230 6.70 10.11 -16.17
CA ILE A 230 5.30 10.28 -15.77
C ILE A 230 4.56 8.96 -15.98
N ARG A 231 4.67 8.35 -17.17
CA ARG A 231 3.97 7.11 -17.51
C ARG A 231 4.36 5.98 -16.56
N GLN A 232 5.65 5.77 -16.36
CA GLN A 232 6.15 4.69 -15.51
C GLN A 232 5.75 4.87 -14.04
N THR A 233 5.86 6.07 -13.49
CA THR A 233 5.50 6.31 -12.08
C THR A 233 3.99 6.23 -11.86
N PHE A 234 3.17 6.79 -12.76
CA PHE A 234 1.71 6.69 -12.65
C PHE A 234 1.20 5.25 -12.85
N ASP A 235 1.79 4.47 -13.75
CA ASP A 235 1.48 3.05 -13.93
C ASP A 235 1.74 2.25 -12.64
N ARG A 236 2.88 2.50 -11.99
CA ARG A 236 3.22 1.95 -10.66
C ARG A 236 2.33 2.46 -9.52
N MET A 237 1.46 3.42 -9.80
CA MET A 237 0.42 3.87 -8.89
C MET A 237 -0.98 3.54 -9.42
N ALA A 238 -1.11 2.55 -10.30
CA ALA A 238 -2.36 2.07 -10.87
C ALA A 238 -3.11 3.11 -11.71
N MET A 239 -2.44 4.08 -12.33
CA MET A 239 -3.07 5.07 -13.21
C MET A 239 -2.59 4.86 -14.64
N ASN A 240 -3.54 4.62 -15.54
CA ASN A 240 -3.24 4.52 -16.97
C ASN A 240 -3.06 5.92 -17.60
N ASP A 241 -2.73 5.98 -18.89
CA ASP A 241 -2.48 7.25 -19.59
C ASP A 241 -3.69 8.21 -19.57
N GLU A 242 -4.91 7.70 -19.68
CA GLU A 242 -6.13 8.51 -19.67
C GLU A 242 -6.39 9.13 -18.29
N GLU A 243 -6.24 8.32 -17.24
CA GLU A 243 -6.34 8.74 -15.84
C GLU A 243 -5.23 9.74 -15.49
N THR A 244 -4.00 9.49 -15.95
CA THR A 244 -2.83 10.35 -15.73
C THR A 244 -3.02 11.75 -16.30
N VAL A 245 -3.40 11.84 -17.58
CA VAL A 245 -3.70 13.14 -18.22
C VAL A 245 -4.84 13.85 -17.50
N ALA A 246 -5.90 13.11 -17.12
CA ALA A 246 -7.04 13.70 -16.42
C ALA A 246 -6.66 14.24 -15.04
N LEU A 247 -5.84 13.53 -14.28
CA LEU A 247 -5.37 13.93 -12.95
C LEU A 247 -4.46 15.15 -13.01
N ILE A 248 -3.44 15.15 -13.88
CA ILE A 248 -2.50 16.26 -14.00
C ILE A 248 -3.22 17.52 -14.50
N ALA A 249 -3.94 17.41 -15.63
CA ALA A 249 -4.66 18.56 -16.18
C ALA A 249 -5.78 19.04 -15.24
N GLY A 250 -6.48 18.13 -14.56
CA GLY A 250 -7.57 18.46 -13.64
C GLY A 250 -7.08 19.13 -12.36
N GLY A 251 -5.97 18.65 -11.79
CA GLY A 251 -5.32 19.27 -10.64
C GLY A 251 -4.75 20.65 -10.97
N HIS A 252 -4.02 20.76 -12.08
CA HIS A 252 -3.39 22.02 -12.52
C HIS A 252 -4.36 23.02 -13.15
N THR A 253 -5.65 22.71 -13.27
CA THR A 253 -6.70 23.74 -13.47
C THR A 253 -6.75 24.74 -12.29
N PHE A 254 -6.30 24.32 -11.11
CA PHE A 254 -6.42 25.08 -9.87
C PHE A 254 -5.07 25.58 -9.34
N GLY A 255 -5.09 26.76 -8.71
CA GLY A 255 -4.00 27.27 -7.89
C GLY A 255 -2.78 27.75 -8.67
N LYS A 256 -1.63 27.64 -8.01
CA LYS A 256 -0.33 28.11 -8.48
C LYS A 256 0.81 27.37 -7.79
N THR A 257 2.01 27.49 -8.34
CA THR A 257 3.28 27.12 -7.69
C THR A 257 3.90 28.30 -6.95
N HIS A 258 4.82 28.05 -6.00
CA HIS A 258 5.48 29.08 -5.19
C HIS A 258 7.01 28.97 -5.23
N GLY A 259 7.65 30.04 -5.70
CA GLY A 259 9.06 30.14 -6.01
C GLY A 259 9.53 31.60 -6.00
N ALA A 260 9.05 32.39 -5.04
CA ALA A 260 9.31 33.82 -4.96
C ALA A 260 10.81 34.18 -4.82
N ALA A 261 11.62 33.24 -4.33
CA ALA A 261 13.08 33.32 -4.21
C ALA A 261 13.68 31.90 -4.05
N PRO A 262 15.03 31.75 -4.13
CA PRO A 262 15.71 30.47 -3.90
C PRO A 262 15.38 29.83 -2.54
N ASP A 263 15.39 28.51 -2.51
CA ASP A 263 15.11 27.67 -1.33
C ASP A 263 16.12 27.81 -0.18
N ASP A 264 17.31 28.38 -0.42
CA ASP A 264 18.26 28.83 0.62
C ASP A 264 17.64 29.81 1.66
N ASN A 265 16.44 30.36 1.39
CA ASN A 265 15.67 31.17 2.34
C ASN A 265 14.74 30.33 3.26
N LEU A 266 14.57 29.04 2.99
CA LEU A 266 13.78 28.12 3.81
C LEU A 266 14.65 27.53 4.92
N GLY A 267 14.10 27.52 6.13
CA GLY A 267 14.64 26.81 7.27
C GLY A 267 14.46 25.29 7.15
N PRO A 268 14.84 24.54 8.20
CA PRO A 268 14.76 23.09 8.22
C PRO A 268 13.33 22.56 8.01
N ASP A 269 13.23 21.33 7.49
CA ASP A 269 11.97 20.57 7.41
C ASP A 269 11.36 20.30 8.81
N PRO A 270 10.09 19.88 8.92
CA PRO A 270 9.41 19.68 10.20
C PRO A 270 10.14 18.79 11.22
N GLU A 271 10.83 17.73 10.80
CA GLU A 271 11.54 16.83 11.71
C GLU A 271 12.88 17.42 12.18
N ALA A 272 13.46 18.34 11.41
CA ALA A 272 14.68 19.06 11.77
C ALA A 272 14.44 20.47 12.35
N ALA A 273 13.19 20.93 12.38
CA ALA A 273 12.82 22.27 12.82
C ALA A 273 13.00 22.47 14.33
N PRO A 274 13.25 23.72 14.80
CA PRO A 274 13.26 24.05 16.22
C PRO A 274 11.94 23.66 16.92
N ILE A 275 12.03 23.21 18.16
CA ILE A 275 10.85 22.73 18.92
C ILE A 275 9.75 23.80 19.08
N GLU A 276 10.13 25.09 19.04
CA GLU A 276 9.20 26.22 19.06
C GLU A 276 8.31 26.32 17.82
N GLU A 277 8.67 25.68 16.70
CA GLU A 277 7.82 25.59 15.49
C GLU A 277 6.62 24.66 15.67
N GLN A 278 6.61 23.85 16.75
CA GLN A 278 5.49 23.00 17.12
C GLN A 278 5.02 22.11 15.96
N GLY A 279 5.97 21.42 15.31
CA GLY A 279 5.71 20.49 14.20
C GLY A 279 5.39 21.15 12.86
N LEU A 280 5.69 22.45 12.71
CA LEU A 280 5.83 23.09 11.40
C LEU A 280 7.30 23.09 10.99
N GLY A 281 7.56 23.27 9.69
CA GLY A 281 8.89 23.41 9.12
C GLY A 281 8.94 24.45 8.00
N TRP A 282 10.08 24.54 7.32
CA TRP A 282 10.32 25.43 6.18
C TRP A 282 10.00 26.90 6.52
N GLU A 283 10.45 27.38 7.68
CA GLU A 283 10.31 28.80 8.04
C GLU A 283 11.01 29.65 6.97
N ASN A 284 10.29 30.59 6.37
CA ASN A 284 10.77 31.36 5.22
C ASN A 284 11.26 32.75 5.64
N GLU A 285 12.55 33.02 5.46
CA GLU A 285 13.17 34.31 5.79
C GLU A 285 13.07 35.36 4.65
N TYR A 286 12.56 34.98 3.47
CA TYR A 286 12.42 35.89 2.34
C TYR A 286 11.21 36.82 2.49
N GLY A 287 11.45 38.13 2.41
CA GLY A 287 10.38 39.13 2.46
C GLY A 287 9.54 39.04 3.74
N SER A 288 8.26 38.73 3.59
CA SER A 288 7.32 38.46 4.69
C SER A 288 7.21 36.98 5.08
N GLY A 289 7.85 36.08 4.33
CA GLY A 289 7.86 34.64 4.52
C GLY A 289 6.59 33.91 4.04
N LYS A 290 5.62 34.64 3.48
CA LYS A 290 4.27 34.13 3.18
C LYS A 290 3.56 34.99 2.14
N GLY A 291 2.42 34.53 1.64
CA GLY A 291 1.66 35.20 0.60
C GLY A 291 2.49 35.39 -0.69
N ASN A 292 2.68 36.64 -1.13
CA ASN A 292 3.50 36.96 -2.32
C ASN A 292 4.99 36.59 -2.19
N ASP A 293 5.48 36.33 -0.98
CA ASP A 293 6.87 35.95 -0.74
C ASP A 293 7.01 34.43 -0.44
N THR A 294 5.98 33.64 -0.72
CA THR A 294 5.96 32.19 -0.44
C THR A 294 6.96 31.44 -1.33
N ILE A 295 7.63 30.44 -0.74
CA ILE A 295 8.52 29.51 -1.43
C ILE A 295 8.07 28.10 -1.04
N THR A 296 7.82 27.25 -2.03
CA THR A 296 7.43 25.85 -1.86
C THR A 296 8.30 24.95 -2.75
N SER A 297 8.04 24.94 -4.06
CA SER A 297 8.78 24.11 -5.03
C SER A 297 9.93 24.85 -5.70
N GLY A 298 9.98 26.18 -5.61
CA GLY A 298 10.91 27.01 -6.38
C GLY A 298 10.38 27.38 -7.77
N LEU A 299 9.31 26.75 -8.25
CA LEU A 299 8.57 27.16 -9.46
C LEU A 299 7.57 28.26 -9.10
N GLU A 300 7.30 29.21 -9.99
CA GLU A 300 6.44 30.36 -9.69
C GLU A 300 5.45 30.67 -10.81
N GLY A 301 4.17 30.68 -10.45
CA GLY A 301 3.07 31.18 -11.28
C GLY A 301 1.87 30.23 -11.31
N ALA A 302 0.79 30.69 -11.94
CA ALA A 302 -0.45 29.93 -12.08
C ALA A 302 -0.62 29.42 -13.51
N TRP A 303 -1.36 28.32 -13.66
CA TRP A 303 -1.67 27.74 -14.97
C TRP A 303 -2.82 28.43 -15.70
N THR A 304 -3.80 28.95 -14.94
CA THR A 304 -5.09 29.43 -15.48
C THR A 304 -5.39 30.87 -15.07
N ASP A 305 -6.26 31.54 -15.84
CA ASP A 305 -6.70 32.92 -15.54
C ASP A 305 -7.72 32.96 -14.38
N ALA A 306 -8.32 31.81 -14.03
CA ALA A 306 -9.25 31.65 -12.91
C ALA A 306 -8.80 30.53 -11.95
N PRO A 307 -7.71 30.71 -11.19
CA PRO A 307 -7.09 29.63 -10.39
C PRO A 307 -7.97 29.00 -9.29
N ILE A 308 -9.14 29.56 -9.03
CA ILE A 308 -10.08 29.10 -8.00
C ILE A 308 -11.45 28.75 -8.60
N SER A 309 -11.46 28.30 -9.84
CA SER A 309 -12.69 27.91 -10.55
C SER A 309 -12.41 26.74 -11.48
N TRP A 310 -13.31 25.75 -11.50
CA TRP A 310 -13.25 24.69 -12.49
C TRP A 310 -13.64 25.21 -13.87
N ASP A 311 -12.72 25.09 -14.82
CA ASP A 311 -12.92 25.35 -16.24
C ASP A 311 -11.94 24.52 -17.09
N SER A 312 -11.88 24.79 -18.39
CA SER A 312 -10.94 24.17 -19.34
C SER A 312 -9.62 24.94 -19.48
N GLY A 313 -9.37 25.94 -18.64
CA GLY A 313 -8.31 26.94 -18.82
C GLY A 313 -6.91 26.35 -18.92
N PHE A 314 -6.63 25.25 -18.21
CA PHE A 314 -5.34 24.55 -18.33
C PHE A 314 -5.11 24.03 -19.76
N LEU A 315 -6.07 23.28 -20.31
CA LEU A 315 -5.97 22.70 -21.65
C LEU A 315 -6.07 23.76 -22.75
N ASP A 316 -6.89 24.79 -22.54
CA ASP A 316 -7.00 25.95 -23.42
C ASP A 316 -5.62 26.62 -23.55
N ASN A 317 -5.00 27.00 -22.42
CA ASN A 317 -3.67 27.63 -22.40
C ASN A 317 -2.59 26.71 -23.00
N LEU A 318 -2.59 25.42 -22.63
CA LEU A 318 -1.61 24.44 -23.11
C LEU A 318 -1.56 24.39 -24.64
N PHE A 319 -2.72 24.40 -25.31
CA PHE A 319 -2.81 24.28 -26.77
C PHE A 319 -2.90 25.61 -27.52
N GLU A 320 -3.36 26.70 -26.89
CA GLU A 320 -3.43 28.03 -27.50
C GLU A 320 -2.04 28.64 -27.71
N TYR A 321 -1.15 28.49 -26.73
CA TYR A 321 0.16 29.15 -26.75
C TYR A 321 1.30 28.26 -27.26
N GLU A 322 2.30 28.93 -27.84
CA GLU A 322 3.66 28.38 -27.91
C GLU A 322 4.42 28.78 -26.65
N TRP A 323 5.15 27.83 -26.08
CA TRP A 323 5.87 28.00 -24.82
C TRP A 323 7.37 28.22 -25.08
N GLU A 324 8.00 29.07 -24.27
CA GLU A 324 9.44 29.24 -24.21
C GLU A 324 9.97 29.02 -22.79
N LEU A 325 11.13 28.36 -22.71
CA LEU A 325 11.81 28.08 -21.45
C LEU A 325 12.27 29.39 -20.78
N GLU A 326 12.02 29.49 -19.49
CA GLU A 326 12.53 30.54 -18.62
C GLU A 326 12.98 29.96 -17.27
N GLU A 327 13.58 30.82 -16.45
CA GLU A 327 13.89 30.51 -15.06
C GLU A 327 12.93 31.29 -14.15
N SER A 328 12.40 30.62 -13.13
CA SER A 328 11.61 31.23 -12.07
C SER A 328 12.44 32.26 -11.28
N PRO A 329 11.84 33.09 -10.41
CA PRO A 329 12.60 33.94 -9.49
C PRO A 329 13.55 33.16 -8.56
N ALA A 330 13.29 31.87 -8.32
CA ALA A 330 14.17 30.97 -7.57
C ALA A 330 15.27 30.33 -8.43
N GLY A 331 15.18 30.41 -9.76
CA GLY A 331 16.12 29.81 -10.70
C GLY A 331 15.72 28.43 -11.23
N ALA A 332 14.52 27.95 -10.93
CA ALA A 332 13.99 26.68 -11.43
C ALA A 332 13.52 26.82 -12.89
N TYR A 333 13.67 25.78 -13.70
CA TYR A 333 13.21 25.75 -15.08
C TYR A 333 11.68 25.64 -15.16
N GLN A 334 11.07 26.60 -15.87
CA GLN A 334 9.64 26.64 -16.14
C GLN A 334 9.36 27.22 -17.53
N TRP A 335 8.11 27.22 -17.95
CA TRP A 335 7.72 27.65 -19.29
C TRP A 335 6.71 28.79 -19.24
N ARG A 336 6.93 29.81 -20.06
CA ARG A 336 6.00 30.93 -20.24
C ARG A 336 5.51 31.04 -21.69
N PRO A 337 4.35 31.66 -21.95
CA PRO A 337 3.87 31.90 -23.30
C PRO A 337 4.80 32.88 -24.03
N LYS A 338 5.12 32.57 -25.29
CA LYS A 338 5.81 33.48 -26.20
C LYS A 338 4.97 34.69 -26.60
N ASP A 339 3.64 34.54 -26.54
CA ASP A 339 2.71 35.62 -26.87
C ASP A 339 2.67 36.65 -25.73
N GLU A 340 3.08 37.89 -26.02
CA GLU A 340 3.06 38.99 -25.04
C GLU A 340 1.63 39.37 -24.64
N GLU A 341 0.60 39.06 -25.45
CA GLU A 341 -0.80 39.32 -25.07
C GLU A 341 -1.27 38.47 -23.88
N ALA A 342 -0.59 37.35 -23.60
CA ALA A 342 -0.87 36.48 -22.47
C ALA A 342 -0.25 36.96 -21.14
N HIS A 343 0.63 37.97 -21.13
CA HIS A 343 1.46 38.30 -19.96
C HIS A 343 0.74 39.05 -18.83
N ASP A 344 -0.52 39.43 -19.04
CA ASP A 344 -1.34 40.17 -18.08
C ASP A 344 -2.73 39.51 -17.87
N THR A 345 -2.86 38.20 -18.11
CA THR A 345 -4.16 37.50 -18.07
C THR A 345 -4.46 36.89 -16.69
N VAL A 346 -3.43 36.46 -15.97
CA VAL A 346 -3.58 35.83 -14.65
C VAL A 346 -3.55 36.91 -13.56
N PRO A 347 -4.56 36.99 -12.67
CA PRO A 347 -4.52 37.91 -11.53
C PRO A 347 -3.43 37.52 -10.52
N ASP A 348 -2.81 38.48 -9.85
CA ASP A 348 -1.91 38.19 -8.73
C ASP A 348 -2.68 37.64 -7.50
N ALA A 349 -2.08 36.69 -6.79
CA ALA A 349 -2.73 35.98 -5.69
C ALA A 349 -3.05 36.88 -4.47
N HIS A 350 -2.33 37.99 -4.27
CA HIS A 350 -2.50 38.85 -3.10
C HIS A 350 -2.50 40.37 -3.40
N ASP A 351 -2.24 40.79 -4.64
CA ASP A 351 -2.20 42.19 -5.07
C ASP A 351 -3.11 42.42 -6.28
N GLU A 352 -4.35 42.85 -6.05
CA GLU A 352 -5.35 43.14 -7.09
C GLU A 352 -4.90 44.16 -8.16
N SER A 353 -3.79 44.86 -7.96
CA SER A 353 -3.23 45.81 -8.93
C SER A 353 -2.23 45.20 -9.91
N LYS A 354 -1.91 43.91 -9.77
CA LYS A 354 -0.95 43.17 -10.58
C LYS A 354 -1.60 42.01 -11.33
N SER A 355 -0.95 41.67 -12.43
CA SER A 355 -1.27 40.54 -13.30
C SER A 355 0.04 39.91 -13.77
N HIS A 356 -0.04 38.65 -14.19
CA HIS A 356 1.08 37.83 -14.63
C HIS A 356 0.72 37.05 -15.89
N ALA A 357 1.75 36.48 -16.51
CA ALA A 357 1.57 35.45 -17.53
C ALA A 357 1.12 34.13 -16.87
N PRO A 358 0.32 33.30 -17.56
CA PRO A 358 0.22 31.90 -17.18
C PRO A 358 1.57 31.21 -17.37
N MET A 359 1.79 30.12 -16.65
CA MET A 359 3.00 29.31 -16.76
C MET A 359 2.66 27.82 -16.92
N MET A 360 3.64 27.04 -17.38
CA MET A 360 3.57 25.58 -17.46
C MET A 360 4.86 24.97 -16.93
N LEU A 361 4.76 23.78 -16.37
CA LEU A 361 5.87 22.92 -15.99
C LEU A 361 6.39 22.15 -17.20
N THR A 362 7.60 21.59 -17.10
CA THR A 362 8.09 20.64 -18.11
C THR A 362 7.15 19.43 -18.21
N THR A 363 6.66 18.97 -17.06
CA THR A 363 5.69 17.87 -16.96
C THR A 363 4.30 18.20 -17.53
N ASP A 364 3.89 19.47 -17.54
CA ASP A 364 2.66 19.89 -18.23
C ASP A 364 2.82 19.84 -19.74
N LEU A 365 3.98 20.31 -20.24
CA LEU A 365 4.29 20.23 -21.66
C LEU A 365 4.45 18.78 -22.15
N ALA A 366 4.82 17.86 -21.27
CA ALA A 366 4.86 16.43 -21.59
C ALA A 366 3.49 15.94 -22.12
N LEU A 367 2.39 16.45 -21.56
CA LEU A 367 1.02 16.11 -22.00
C LEU A 367 0.70 16.60 -23.43
N LYS A 368 1.47 17.57 -23.93
CA LYS A 368 1.33 18.15 -25.28
C LYS A 368 2.30 17.57 -26.29
N GLU A 369 3.51 17.23 -25.86
CA GLU A 369 4.61 16.81 -26.73
C GLU A 369 4.65 15.28 -26.91
N ASP A 370 4.35 14.50 -25.87
CA ASP A 370 4.19 13.04 -26.00
C ASP A 370 3.01 12.70 -26.91
N PRO A 371 3.18 11.83 -27.94
CA PRO A 371 2.12 11.56 -28.91
C PRO A 371 0.82 11.02 -28.32
N ASP A 372 0.89 10.13 -27.33
CA ASP A 372 -0.26 9.42 -26.78
C ASP A 372 -0.98 10.31 -25.76
N TYR A 373 -0.24 10.96 -24.86
CA TYR A 373 -0.82 11.98 -23.98
C TYR A 373 -1.42 13.14 -24.74
N ARG A 374 -0.80 13.55 -25.86
CA ARG A 374 -1.34 14.62 -26.70
C ARG A 374 -2.67 14.23 -27.33
N GLU A 375 -2.83 12.99 -27.77
CA GLU A 375 -4.10 12.51 -28.33
C GLU A 375 -5.22 12.63 -27.29
N ILE A 376 -4.96 12.17 -26.06
CA ILE A 376 -5.90 12.24 -24.93
C ILE A 376 -6.17 13.70 -24.55
N SER A 377 -5.12 14.52 -24.38
CA SER A 377 -5.24 15.93 -24.02
C SER A 377 -6.02 16.74 -25.05
N ARG A 378 -5.82 16.47 -26.35
CA ARG A 378 -6.62 17.11 -27.41
C ARG A 378 -8.07 16.68 -27.36
N ARG A 379 -8.34 15.39 -27.12
CA ARG A 379 -9.70 14.89 -26.99
C ARG A 379 -10.42 15.54 -25.81
N PHE A 380 -9.77 15.66 -24.65
CA PHE A 380 -10.30 16.37 -23.48
C PHE A 380 -10.53 17.86 -23.73
N HIS A 381 -9.59 18.53 -24.40
CA HIS A 381 -9.73 19.93 -24.80
C HIS A 381 -10.94 20.14 -25.74
N GLU A 382 -11.16 19.22 -26.69
CA GLU A 382 -12.31 19.27 -27.60
C GLU A 382 -13.64 18.82 -26.94
N ASN A 383 -13.56 18.07 -25.84
CA ASN A 383 -14.70 17.49 -25.12
C ASN A 383 -14.59 17.72 -23.59
N PRO A 384 -14.81 18.96 -23.08
CA PRO A 384 -14.61 19.29 -21.67
C PRO A 384 -15.47 18.46 -20.68
N ARG A 385 -16.60 17.94 -21.15
CA ARG A 385 -17.45 17.04 -20.36
C ARG A 385 -16.79 15.67 -20.14
N GLU A 386 -16.16 15.12 -21.17
CA GLU A 386 -15.42 13.86 -21.06
C GLU A 386 -14.25 14.03 -20.08
N PHE A 387 -13.53 15.14 -20.20
CA PHE A 387 -12.48 15.51 -19.25
C PHE A 387 -12.98 15.58 -17.80
N GLN A 388 -14.11 16.26 -17.55
CA GLN A 388 -14.72 16.34 -16.23
C GLN A 388 -15.10 14.95 -15.69
N GLU A 389 -15.76 14.11 -16.50
CA GLU A 389 -16.18 12.76 -16.11
C GLU A 389 -14.98 11.86 -15.80
N THR A 390 -13.92 11.90 -16.62
CA THR A 390 -12.69 11.13 -16.39
C THR A 390 -11.94 11.63 -15.16
N PHE A 391 -11.75 12.94 -15.00
CA PHE A 391 -11.08 13.49 -13.82
C PHE A 391 -11.83 13.15 -12.53
N ALA A 392 -13.17 13.18 -12.55
CA ALA A 392 -13.97 12.84 -11.37
C ALA A 392 -13.76 11.37 -10.94
N LYS A 393 -13.74 10.45 -11.90
CA LYS A 393 -13.49 9.02 -11.65
C LYS A 393 -12.03 8.76 -11.24
N ALA A 394 -11.07 9.38 -11.90
CA ALA A 394 -9.65 9.23 -11.59
C ALA A 394 -9.30 9.80 -10.21
N TRP A 395 -9.88 10.95 -9.84
CA TRP A 395 -9.75 11.52 -8.49
C TRP A 395 -10.35 10.61 -7.42
N TYR A 396 -11.54 10.05 -7.68
CA TYR A 396 -12.16 9.09 -6.76
C TYR A 396 -11.30 7.83 -6.59
N LYS A 397 -10.80 7.25 -7.69
CA LYS A 397 -9.85 6.12 -7.64
C LYS A 397 -8.60 6.48 -6.84
N LEU A 398 -7.96 7.62 -7.14
CA LEU A 398 -6.75 8.06 -6.47
C LEU A 398 -6.90 8.04 -4.95
N ILE A 399 -7.93 8.70 -4.43
CA ILE A 399 -8.05 8.88 -2.98
C ILE A 399 -8.63 7.65 -2.27
N HIS A 400 -9.09 6.61 -2.98
CA HIS A 400 -9.72 5.41 -2.40
C HIS A 400 -9.05 4.08 -2.80
N ARG A 401 -8.05 4.06 -3.69
CA ARG A 401 -7.43 2.82 -4.23
C ARG A 401 -6.80 1.93 -3.16
N ASP A 402 -6.50 2.48 -2.00
CA ASP A 402 -5.87 1.84 -0.84
C ASP A 402 -6.86 1.52 0.29
N MET A 403 -8.17 1.64 0.04
CA MET A 403 -9.21 1.31 1.02
C MET A 403 -9.71 -0.13 0.91
N GLY A 404 -9.30 -0.90 -0.08
CA GLY A 404 -9.76 -2.27 -0.29
C GLY A 404 -11.18 -2.36 -0.87
N PRO A 405 -11.94 -3.41 -0.50
CA PRO A 405 -13.22 -3.72 -1.14
C PRO A 405 -14.34 -2.74 -0.73
N PRO A 406 -15.45 -2.70 -1.50
CA PRO A 406 -16.58 -1.80 -1.24
C PRO A 406 -17.21 -1.94 0.15
N SER A 407 -17.10 -3.10 0.80
CA SER A 407 -17.60 -3.31 2.17
C SER A 407 -16.97 -2.38 3.20
N ARG A 408 -15.79 -1.82 2.93
CA ARG A 408 -15.09 -0.87 3.81
C ARG A 408 -15.47 0.60 3.56
N PHE A 409 -16.31 0.88 2.57
CA PHE A 409 -16.61 2.24 2.13
C PHE A 409 -17.81 2.78 2.90
N LEU A 410 -17.59 3.77 3.76
CA LEU A 410 -18.61 4.30 4.68
C LEU A 410 -19.14 5.67 4.27
N GLY A 411 -20.36 5.97 4.68
CA GLY A 411 -20.98 7.29 4.57
C GLY A 411 -21.97 7.46 3.40
N PRO A 412 -22.66 8.60 3.35
CA PRO A 412 -23.78 8.82 2.43
C PRO A 412 -23.39 9.20 1.00
N GLU A 413 -22.11 9.44 0.73
CA GLU A 413 -21.59 9.89 -0.57
C GLU A 413 -20.86 8.77 -1.35
N VAL A 414 -20.93 7.53 -0.86
CA VAL A 414 -20.40 6.36 -1.58
C VAL A 414 -21.23 6.16 -2.85
N PRO A 415 -20.62 6.13 -4.05
CA PRO A 415 -21.33 5.84 -5.29
C PRO A 415 -21.97 4.46 -5.29
N ASP A 416 -23.18 4.35 -5.85
CA ASP A 416 -23.86 3.05 -6.06
C ASP A 416 -23.13 2.17 -7.11
N GLU A 417 -22.33 2.76 -8.00
CA GLU A 417 -21.53 2.04 -9.01
C GLU A 417 -20.22 1.57 -8.37
N GLU A 418 -20.09 0.26 -8.20
CA GLU A 418 -18.81 -0.37 -7.85
C GLU A 418 -17.86 -0.36 -9.05
N MET A 419 -16.62 0.00 -8.78
CA MET A 419 -15.56 0.11 -9.76
C MET A 419 -14.74 -1.18 -9.82
N LEU A 420 -14.26 -1.53 -11.00
CA LEU A 420 -13.47 -2.74 -11.20
C LEU A 420 -12.19 -2.78 -10.33
N TRP A 421 -11.55 -1.62 -10.10
CA TRP A 421 -10.35 -1.50 -9.26
C TRP A 421 -10.61 -1.71 -7.76
N GLN A 422 -11.87 -1.76 -7.31
CA GLN A 422 -12.24 -2.12 -5.94
C GLN A 422 -12.27 -3.64 -5.73
N ASP A 423 -11.92 -4.43 -6.76
CA ASP A 423 -11.95 -5.88 -6.75
C ASP A 423 -13.29 -6.46 -6.23
N PRO A 424 -14.45 -6.00 -6.76
CA PRO A 424 -15.75 -6.28 -6.16
C PRO A 424 -16.08 -7.77 -6.12
N VAL A 425 -16.81 -8.20 -5.10
CA VAL A 425 -17.35 -9.55 -4.95
C VAL A 425 -18.87 -9.49 -4.92
N PRO A 426 -19.60 -10.47 -5.48
CA PRO A 426 -21.06 -10.43 -5.48
C PRO A 426 -21.63 -10.57 -4.06
N ASP A 427 -22.80 -9.98 -3.82
CA ASP A 427 -23.57 -10.17 -2.59
C ASP A 427 -23.95 -11.64 -2.36
N VAL A 428 -24.13 -12.01 -1.09
CA VAL A 428 -24.74 -13.29 -0.70
C VAL A 428 -26.26 -13.24 -0.97
N ASP A 429 -26.75 -14.09 -1.90
CA ASP A 429 -28.17 -14.15 -2.30
C ASP A 429 -28.91 -15.41 -1.81
N HIS A 430 -28.30 -16.17 -0.89
CA HIS A 430 -28.76 -17.47 -0.40
C HIS A 430 -28.58 -17.62 1.13
N GLU A 431 -29.18 -18.65 1.73
CA GLU A 431 -28.90 -18.97 3.13
C GLU A 431 -27.48 -19.55 3.26
N LEU A 432 -26.74 -19.14 4.30
CA LEU A 432 -25.41 -19.66 4.59
C LEU A 432 -25.50 -21.03 5.28
N ILE A 433 -24.44 -21.83 5.14
CA ILE A 433 -24.28 -23.11 5.85
C ILE A 433 -24.19 -22.90 7.38
N GLY A 434 -24.75 -23.82 8.15
CA GLY A 434 -24.62 -23.85 9.61
C GLY A 434 -23.62 -24.91 10.10
N ASP A 435 -23.50 -25.07 11.41
CA ASP A 435 -22.54 -26.00 12.04
C ASP A 435 -22.69 -27.46 11.54
N GLU A 436 -23.92 -27.92 11.28
CA GLU A 436 -24.18 -29.27 10.78
C GLU A 436 -23.64 -29.44 9.36
N GLU A 437 -23.91 -28.48 8.47
CA GLU A 437 -23.42 -28.47 7.10
C GLU A 437 -21.89 -28.31 7.02
N VAL A 438 -21.31 -27.48 7.88
CA VAL A 438 -19.86 -27.31 7.99
C VAL A 438 -19.18 -28.64 8.33
N ALA A 439 -19.70 -29.37 9.33
CA ALA A 439 -19.16 -30.67 9.72
C ALA A 439 -19.33 -31.73 8.61
N GLU A 440 -20.46 -31.72 7.89
CA GLU A 440 -20.69 -32.59 6.74
C GLU A 440 -19.68 -32.33 5.62
N LEU A 441 -19.49 -31.07 5.23
CA LEU A 441 -18.58 -30.68 4.16
C LEU A 441 -17.12 -30.98 4.50
N LYS A 442 -16.67 -30.73 5.74
CA LYS A 442 -15.30 -31.12 6.16
C LYS A 442 -15.07 -32.62 6.00
N ALA A 443 -16.04 -33.44 6.42
CA ALA A 443 -15.93 -34.89 6.29
C ALA A 443 -15.90 -35.33 4.81
N GLU A 444 -16.75 -34.76 3.96
CA GLU A 444 -16.77 -35.10 2.53
C GLU A 444 -15.47 -34.69 1.82
N ILE A 445 -14.89 -33.53 2.17
CA ILE A 445 -13.60 -33.09 1.64
C ILE A 445 -12.48 -34.05 2.05
N LEU A 446 -12.43 -34.47 3.32
CA LEU A 446 -11.42 -35.41 3.82
C LEU A 446 -11.61 -36.86 3.31
N ASP A 447 -12.83 -37.24 2.95
CA ASP A 447 -13.15 -38.53 2.32
C ASP A 447 -12.83 -38.57 0.81
N SER A 448 -12.45 -37.43 0.21
CA SER A 448 -12.02 -37.32 -1.18
C SER A 448 -10.61 -37.88 -1.41
N ASP A 449 -10.14 -37.86 -2.66
CA ASP A 449 -8.77 -38.28 -3.01
C ASP A 449 -7.71 -37.17 -2.77
N LEU A 450 -8.11 -36.01 -2.22
CA LEU A 450 -7.20 -34.88 -1.94
C LEU A 450 -6.39 -35.12 -0.66
N SER A 451 -5.09 -34.80 -0.70
CA SER A 451 -4.21 -34.89 0.48
C SER A 451 -4.34 -33.69 1.43
N ILE A 452 -3.76 -33.81 2.63
CA ILE A 452 -3.67 -32.69 3.58
C ILE A 452 -2.85 -31.56 2.94
N SER A 453 -1.69 -31.88 2.35
CA SER A 453 -0.84 -30.90 1.68
C SER A 453 -1.57 -30.18 0.53
N GLU A 454 -2.32 -30.88 -0.32
CA GLU A 454 -3.10 -30.27 -1.41
C GLU A 454 -4.13 -29.25 -0.91
N LEU A 455 -4.86 -29.61 0.16
CA LEU A 455 -5.87 -28.74 0.78
C LEU A 455 -5.24 -27.52 1.46
N VAL A 456 -4.14 -27.71 2.19
CA VAL A 456 -3.39 -26.64 2.86
C VAL A 456 -2.79 -25.69 1.85
N LYS A 457 -2.08 -26.19 0.81
CA LYS A 457 -1.49 -25.35 -0.24
C LYS A 457 -2.53 -24.54 -0.97
N THR A 458 -3.68 -25.12 -1.31
CA THR A 458 -4.75 -24.42 -2.04
C THR A 458 -5.40 -23.33 -1.20
N ALA A 459 -5.71 -23.61 0.07
CA ALA A 459 -6.26 -22.60 0.98
C ALA A 459 -5.25 -21.46 1.22
N TRP A 460 -3.98 -21.80 1.43
CA TRP A 460 -2.90 -20.83 1.56
C TRP A 460 -2.73 -19.98 0.29
N ALA A 461 -2.67 -20.60 -0.88
CA ALA A 461 -2.55 -19.89 -2.15
C ALA A 461 -3.69 -18.89 -2.39
N ALA A 462 -4.90 -19.20 -1.90
CA ALA A 462 -6.04 -18.29 -2.02
C ALA A 462 -5.91 -17.11 -1.04
N ALA A 463 -5.75 -17.40 0.25
CA ALA A 463 -5.75 -16.39 1.31
C ALA A 463 -4.47 -15.54 1.31
N SER A 464 -3.31 -16.13 1.00
CA SER A 464 -2.01 -15.45 1.07
C SER A 464 -1.82 -14.37 0.02
N THR A 465 -2.75 -14.17 -0.92
CA THR A 465 -2.72 -13.01 -1.81
C THR A 465 -3.06 -11.71 -1.10
N TYR A 466 -3.67 -11.78 0.08
CA TYR A 466 -3.98 -10.63 0.90
C TYR A 466 -2.72 -9.80 1.21
N ARG A 467 -2.92 -8.49 1.26
CA ARG A 467 -1.99 -7.54 1.87
C ARG A 467 -2.72 -6.44 2.61
N ASP A 468 -2.34 -6.16 3.85
CA ASP A 468 -3.01 -5.18 4.71
C ASP A 468 -2.75 -3.73 4.26
N SER A 469 -1.66 -3.51 3.52
CA SER A 469 -1.23 -2.21 3.01
C SER A 469 -2.32 -1.48 2.20
N ASP A 470 -3.00 -2.18 1.29
CA ASP A 470 -4.11 -1.66 0.49
C ASP A 470 -5.38 -2.50 0.57
N LYS A 471 -5.38 -3.53 1.44
CA LYS A 471 -6.51 -4.44 1.71
C LYS A 471 -6.98 -5.20 0.48
N ARG A 472 -6.11 -5.39 -0.53
CA ARG A 472 -6.38 -6.22 -1.72
C ARG A 472 -6.02 -7.69 -1.49
N GLY A 473 -6.55 -8.56 -2.34
CA GLY A 473 -6.32 -10.01 -2.28
C GLY A 473 -7.17 -10.70 -1.21
N GLY A 474 -6.81 -11.94 -0.89
CA GLY A 474 -7.55 -12.79 0.04
C GLY A 474 -8.35 -13.91 -0.66
N ALA A 475 -9.00 -14.74 0.16
CA ALA A 475 -9.72 -15.93 -0.29
C ALA A 475 -11.15 -15.62 -0.79
N ASN A 476 -11.76 -14.52 -0.35
CA ASN A 476 -13.06 -14.06 -0.78
C ASN A 476 -13.05 -13.72 -2.27
N GLY A 477 -14.12 -14.07 -2.97
CA GLY A 477 -14.19 -14.02 -4.43
C GLY A 477 -13.66 -15.29 -5.12
N ALA A 478 -12.93 -16.18 -4.41
CA ALA A 478 -12.27 -17.37 -4.98
C ALA A 478 -11.49 -17.07 -6.26
N ARG A 479 -10.79 -15.92 -6.31
CA ARG A 479 -10.07 -15.47 -7.51
C ARG A 479 -8.91 -16.38 -7.90
N ILE A 480 -8.47 -17.27 -7.00
CA ILE A 480 -7.53 -18.34 -7.31
C ILE A 480 -7.96 -19.22 -8.50
N ARG A 481 -9.27 -19.36 -8.77
CA ARG A 481 -9.78 -20.12 -9.93
C ARG A 481 -9.84 -19.32 -11.25
N LEU A 482 -9.58 -18.02 -11.19
CA LEU A 482 -9.68 -17.07 -12.29
C LEU A 482 -8.29 -16.64 -12.78
N GLU A 483 -8.23 -16.05 -13.96
CA GLU A 483 -6.99 -15.40 -14.41
C GLU A 483 -6.78 -14.08 -13.66
N PRO A 484 -5.53 -13.76 -13.28
CA PRO A 484 -4.29 -14.48 -13.62
C PRO A 484 -3.89 -15.57 -12.59
N GLN A 485 -4.50 -15.59 -11.40
CA GLN A 485 -4.03 -16.39 -10.26
C GLN A 485 -3.95 -17.90 -10.54
N ARG A 486 -4.93 -18.45 -11.29
CA ARG A 486 -4.97 -19.86 -11.69
C ARG A 486 -3.77 -20.29 -12.54
N SER A 487 -3.09 -19.34 -13.16
CA SER A 487 -1.98 -19.54 -14.10
C SER A 487 -0.63 -19.14 -13.49
N TRP A 488 -0.60 -18.66 -12.26
CA TRP A 488 0.66 -18.33 -11.59
C TRP A 488 1.46 -19.59 -11.29
N GLU A 489 2.76 -19.53 -11.60
CA GLU A 489 3.70 -20.63 -11.35
C GLU A 489 3.64 -21.10 -9.89
N VAL A 490 3.74 -20.18 -8.94
CA VAL A 490 3.71 -20.46 -7.49
C VAL A 490 2.45 -21.22 -7.03
N ASN A 491 1.37 -21.16 -7.81
CA ASN A 491 0.10 -21.84 -7.50
C ASN A 491 -0.04 -23.20 -8.18
N GLU A 492 1.03 -23.74 -8.79
CA GLU A 492 1.10 -25.10 -9.32
C GLU A 492 -0.12 -25.44 -10.22
N PRO A 493 -0.33 -24.76 -11.37
CA PRO A 493 -1.61 -24.74 -12.09
C PRO A 493 -2.20 -26.13 -12.42
N GLU A 494 -1.35 -27.12 -12.67
CA GLU A 494 -1.79 -28.50 -12.93
C GLU A 494 -2.39 -29.16 -11.68
N GLN A 495 -1.75 -29.01 -10.53
CA GLN A 495 -2.23 -29.51 -9.24
C GLN A 495 -3.46 -28.72 -8.78
N LEU A 496 -3.39 -27.39 -8.81
CA LEU A 496 -4.50 -26.52 -8.45
C LEU A 496 -5.77 -26.84 -9.23
N THR A 497 -5.66 -27.12 -10.54
CA THR A 497 -6.82 -27.53 -11.36
C THR A 497 -7.50 -28.79 -10.80
N VAL A 498 -6.72 -29.79 -10.38
CA VAL A 498 -7.28 -31.05 -9.82
C VAL A 498 -8.00 -30.79 -8.50
N VAL A 499 -7.41 -29.97 -7.62
CA VAL A 499 -8.02 -29.61 -6.34
C VAL A 499 -9.34 -28.86 -6.56
N LEU A 500 -9.31 -27.83 -7.42
CA LEU A 500 -10.49 -27.02 -7.71
C LEU A 500 -11.61 -27.84 -8.37
N GLU A 501 -11.31 -28.69 -9.35
CA GLU A 501 -12.32 -29.57 -9.97
C GLU A 501 -12.99 -30.51 -8.95
N THR A 502 -12.23 -30.98 -7.95
CA THR A 502 -12.76 -31.84 -6.89
C THR A 502 -13.65 -31.06 -5.93
N LEU A 503 -13.20 -29.89 -5.47
CA LEU A 503 -13.99 -29.01 -4.59
C LEU A 503 -15.25 -28.47 -5.29
N GLU A 504 -15.19 -28.14 -6.58
CA GLU A 504 -16.35 -27.78 -7.41
C GLU A 504 -17.34 -28.94 -7.50
N GLY A 505 -16.85 -30.18 -7.65
CA GLY A 505 -17.71 -31.37 -7.61
C GLY A 505 -18.47 -31.51 -6.30
N ILE A 506 -17.78 -31.35 -5.16
CA ILE A 506 -18.39 -31.36 -3.82
C ILE A 506 -19.40 -30.22 -3.69
N GLN A 507 -19.06 -29.02 -4.16
CA GLN A 507 -19.94 -27.86 -4.16
C GLN A 507 -21.24 -28.13 -4.91
N GLU A 508 -21.15 -28.65 -6.14
CA GLU A 508 -22.29 -28.95 -6.99
C GLU A 508 -23.20 -30.00 -6.35
N GLU A 509 -22.62 -31.07 -5.81
CA GLU A 509 -23.37 -32.15 -5.15
C GLU A 509 -24.08 -31.67 -3.88
N PHE A 510 -23.38 -30.93 -3.02
CA PHE A 510 -23.95 -30.35 -1.80
C PHE A 510 -25.09 -29.40 -2.14
N ASN A 511 -24.85 -28.40 -2.99
CA ASN A 511 -25.84 -27.38 -3.37
C ASN A 511 -27.07 -28.00 -4.07
N ALA A 512 -26.90 -29.06 -4.87
CA ALA A 512 -28.01 -29.77 -5.50
C ALA A 512 -28.80 -30.68 -4.54
N SER A 513 -28.18 -31.13 -3.45
CA SER A 513 -28.82 -31.98 -2.44
C SER A 513 -29.74 -31.18 -1.50
N ARG A 514 -29.50 -29.87 -1.36
CA ARG A 514 -30.27 -28.98 -0.50
C ARG A 514 -31.72 -28.84 -0.97
N SER A 515 -32.63 -28.80 -0.01
CA SER A 515 -34.07 -28.62 -0.24
C SER A 515 -34.62 -27.29 0.27
N ASP A 516 -33.77 -26.58 1.02
CA ASP A 516 -33.87 -25.19 1.48
C ASP A 516 -33.08 -24.26 0.54
N GLU A 517 -32.92 -22.99 0.91
CA GLU A 517 -32.16 -21.99 0.14
C GLU A 517 -30.68 -21.98 0.50
N THR A 518 -30.20 -22.95 1.31
CA THR A 518 -28.82 -23.06 1.72
C THR A 518 -27.91 -23.40 0.55
N LYS A 519 -26.79 -22.69 0.43
CA LYS A 519 -25.70 -23.02 -0.49
C LYS A 519 -24.35 -22.71 0.14
N VAL A 520 -23.30 -23.28 -0.43
CA VAL A 520 -21.91 -22.95 -0.14
C VAL A 520 -21.20 -22.44 -1.40
N SER A 521 -20.37 -21.41 -1.25
CA SER A 521 -19.48 -20.89 -2.30
C SER A 521 -18.21 -21.73 -2.41
N LEU A 522 -17.51 -21.64 -3.54
CA LEU A 522 -16.24 -22.31 -3.71
C LEU A 522 -15.17 -21.62 -2.85
N ALA A 523 -15.26 -20.30 -2.69
CA ALA A 523 -14.43 -19.53 -1.76
C ALA A 523 -14.47 -20.08 -0.34
N ASP A 524 -15.67 -20.36 0.18
CA ASP A 524 -15.81 -20.97 1.50
C ASP A 524 -15.31 -22.43 1.53
N LEU A 525 -15.54 -23.23 0.48
CA LEU A 525 -15.05 -24.61 0.43
C LEU A 525 -13.53 -24.72 0.39
N ILE A 526 -12.84 -23.80 -0.29
CA ILE A 526 -11.36 -23.76 -0.30
C ILE A 526 -10.83 -23.54 1.12
N VAL A 527 -11.35 -22.54 1.83
CA VAL A 527 -10.95 -22.23 3.22
C VAL A 527 -11.36 -23.35 4.18
N LEU A 528 -12.55 -23.91 3.99
CA LEU A 528 -13.06 -25.00 4.81
C LEU A 528 -12.24 -26.28 4.63
N GLY A 529 -11.81 -26.59 3.40
CA GLY A 529 -10.96 -27.72 3.09
C GLY A 529 -9.58 -27.59 3.72
N GLY A 530 -8.95 -26.43 3.64
CA GLY A 530 -7.70 -26.16 4.36
C GLY A 530 -7.86 -26.27 5.88
N SER A 531 -8.96 -25.78 6.43
CA SER A 531 -9.27 -25.91 7.87
C SER A 531 -9.44 -27.38 8.28
N ALA A 532 -10.14 -28.18 7.48
CA ALA A 532 -10.31 -29.62 7.72
C ALA A 532 -8.97 -30.37 7.68
N ALA A 533 -8.08 -30.00 6.74
CA ALA A 533 -6.75 -30.58 6.62
C ALA A 533 -5.86 -30.28 7.82
N VAL A 534 -5.90 -29.05 8.35
CA VAL A 534 -5.19 -28.67 9.59
C VAL A 534 -5.72 -29.44 10.79
N GLU A 535 -7.04 -29.57 10.93
CA GLU A 535 -7.66 -30.38 12.00
C GLU A 535 -7.24 -31.86 11.91
N GLN A 536 -7.23 -32.42 10.69
CA GLN A 536 -6.80 -33.79 10.48
C GLN A 536 -5.32 -33.98 10.82
N ALA A 537 -4.44 -33.08 10.39
CA ALA A 537 -3.01 -33.15 10.68
C ALA A 537 -2.72 -33.04 12.20
N ALA A 538 -3.47 -32.20 12.92
CA ALA A 538 -3.40 -32.13 14.37
C ALA A 538 -3.89 -33.44 15.04
N ALA A 539 -4.94 -34.05 14.49
CA ALA A 539 -5.45 -35.34 14.98
C ALA A 539 -4.45 -36.48 14.77
N GLU A 540 -3.72 -36.50 13.65
CA GLU A 540 -2.61 -37.44 13.43
C GLU A 540 -1.49 -37.26 14.47
N ALA A 541 -1.21 -36.02 14.88
CA ALA A 541 -0.28 -35.69 15.97
C ALA A 541 -0.86 -36.01 17.38
N GLY A 542 -2.13 -36.42 17.47
CA GLY A 542 -2.80 -36.77 18.72
C GLY A 542 -3.47 -35.60 19.45
N TYR A 543 -3.69 -34.47 18.77
CA TYR A 543 -4.37 -33.29 19.29
C TYR A 543 -5.77 -33.15 18.70
N ASP A 544 -6.75 -32.88 19.56
CA ASP A 544 -8.14 -32.64 19.16
C ASP A 544 -8.37 -31.12 19.16
N VAL A 545 -8.36 -30.52 17.98
CA VAL A 545 -8.51 -29.07 17.77
C VAL A 545 -9.62 -28.78 16.78
N GLU A 546 -10.22 -27.61 16.91
CA GLU A 546 -11.22 -27.08 15.99
C GLU A 546 -10.69 -25.76 15.46
N VAL A 547 -10.51 -25.68 14.14
CA VAL A 547 -10.14 -24.46 13.43
C VAL A 547 -11.42 -23.63 13.26
N PRO A 548 -11.49 -22.41 13.80
CA PRO A 548 -12.67 -21.58 13.64
C PRO A 548 -12.95 -21.30 12.17
N PHE A 549 -14.22 -21.38 11.77
CA PHE A 549 -14.65 -21.15 10.40
C PHE A 549 -15.92 -20.30 10.40
N VAL A 550 -15.93 -19.28 9.55
CA VAL A 550 -17.08 -18.40 9.37
C VAL A 550 -17.44 -18.41 7.88
N PRO A 551 -18.65 -18.86 7.49
CA PRO A 551 -19.09 -18.80 6.09
C PRO A 551 -19.43 -17.36 5.68
N GLY A 552 -19.68 -17.15 4.39
CA GLY A 552 -20.14 -15.88 3.84
C GLY A 552 -19.31 -15.36 2.67
N ARG A 553 -18.19 -16.01 2.33
CA ARG A 553 -17.42 -15.63 1.14
C ARG A 553 -18.25 -15.93 -0.11
N THR A 554 -18.01 -15.16 -1.16
CA THR A 554 -18.71 -15.34 -2.45
C THR A 554 -17.75 -15.59 -3.59
N ASP A 555 -18.28 -15.98 -4.74
CA ASP A 555 -17.52 -16.40 -5.91
C ASP A 555 -17.56 -15.28 -6.97
N ALA A 556 -16.50 -14.46 -7.07
CA ALA A 556 -16.39 -13.38 -8.05
C ALA A 556 -16.28 -13.93 -9.48
N SER A 557 -16.69 -13.14 -10.49
CA SER A 557 -16.54 -13.51 -11.91
C SER A 557 -15.26 -12.96 -12.53
N GLN A 558 -14.90 -13.48 -13.72
CA GLN A 558 -13.77 -12.95 -14.49
C GLN A 558 -14.01 -11.51 -14.94
N GLU A 559 -15.26 -11.14 -15.23
CA GLU A 559 -15.65 -9.77 -15.58
C GLU A 559 -15.54 -8.78 -14.40
N GLN A 560 -15.54 -9.29 -13.16
CA GLN A 560 -15.31 -8.54 -11.92
C GLN A 560 -13.83 -8.57 -11.50
N THR A 561 -12.92 -9.00 -12.37
CA THR A 561 -11.49 -9.14 -12.06
C THR A 561 -10.64 -8.47 -13.14
N ASP A 562 -9.93 -7.41 -12.77
CA ASP A 562 -8.93 -6.77 -13.63
C ASP A 562 -7.65 -7.62 -13.63
N VAL A 563 -7.40 -8.32 -14.74
CA VAL A 563 -6.28 -9.26 -14.83
C VAL A 563 -4.94 -8.56 -14.64
N ASP A 564 -4.74 -7.40 -15.27
CA ASP A 564 -3.48 -6.67 -15.23
C ASP A 564 -3.23 -6.12 -13.82
N SER A 565 -4.28 -5.67 -13.13
CA SER A 565 -4.19 -5.19 -11.75
C SER A 565 -3.80 -6.28 -10.74
N PHE A 566 -4.24 -7.52 -10.96
CA PHE A 566 -3.97 -8.64 -10.05
C PHE A 566 -2.53 -9.16 -10.17
N ASP A 567 -1.81 -8.90 -11.27
CA ASP A 567 -0.40 -9.30 -11.40
C ASP A 567 0.49 -8.64 -10.34
N ALA A 568 0.11 -7.46 -9.83
CA ALA A 568 0.79 -6.81 -8.72
C ALA A 568 0.67 -7.57 -7.37
N LEU A 569 -0.24 -8.54 -7.27
CA LEU A 569 -0.38 -9.43 -6.12
C LEU A 569 0.35 -10.77 -6.32
N LYS A 570 0.94 -11.01 -7.49
CA LYS A 570 1.68 -12.24 -7.77
C LYS A 570 2.90 -12.32 -6.85
N PRO A 571 3.01 -13.34 -5.97
CA PRO A 571 4.18 -13.49 -5.12
C PRO A 571 5.42 -13.78 -5.99
N THR A 572 6.46 -12.96 -5.85
CA THR A 572 7.81 -13.27 -6.36
C THR A 572 8.60 -14.14 -5.39
N ALA A 573 8.19 -14.16 -4.12
CA ALA A 573 8.63 -15.14 -3.12
C ALA A 573 7.47 -15.43 -2.16
N ASP A 574 7.41 -16.68 -1.70
CA ASP A 574 6.51 -17.14 -0.65
C ASP A 574 7.27 -18.11 0.25
N GLY A 575 7.88 -17.56 1.31
CA GLY A 575 8.65 -18.36 2.26
C GLY A 575 7.81 -19.39 3.01
N PHE A 576 6.50 -19.19 3.13
CA PHE A 576 5.62 -20.17 3.76
C PHE A 576 5.48 -21.43 2.90
N ARG A 577 5.50 -21.29 1.57
CA ARG A 577 5.62 -22.41 0.60
C ARG A 577 7.06 -22.74 0.17
N ASN A 578 8.07 -22.09 0.74
CA ASN A 578 9.48 -22.22 0.34
C ASN A 578 9.73 -21.92 -1.15
N TYR A 579 9.00 -20.96 -1.73
CA TYR A 579 9.11 -20.55 -3.12
C TYR A 579 9.87 -19.23 -3.24
N VAL A 580 10.78 -19.15 -4.20
CA VAL A 580 11.43 -17.91 -4.66
C VAL A 580 11.54 -17.99 -6.18
N ALA A 581 11.01 -16.98 -6.88
CA ALA A 581 11.11 -16.88 -8.33
C ALA A 581 12.55 -16.58 -8.77
N ASP A 582 12.87 -16.92 -10.01
CA ASP A 582 14.15 -16.54 -10.61
C ASP A 582 14.29 -15.00 -10.71
N GLY A 583 15.50 -14.48 -10.45
CA GLY A 583 15.84 -13.07 -10.69
C GLY A 583 15.46 -12.11 -9.58
N VAL A 584 15.19 -12.59 -8.37
CA VAL A 584 14.94 -11.73 -7.20
C VAL A 584 16.26 -11.32 -6.54
N ASP A 585 16.45 -10.01 -6.33
CA ASP A 585 17.72 -9.44 -5.82
C ASP A 585 17.81 -9.39 -4.28
N ARG A 586 16.65 -9.36 -3.58
CA ARG A 586 16.58 -9.40 -2.10
C ARG A 586 16.75 -10.82 -1.58
N THR A 587 17.27 -10.96 -0.37
CA THR A 587 17.41 -12.28 0.25
C THR A 587 16.04 -12.87 0.60
N ALA A 588 15.90 -14.20 0.51
CA ALA A 588 14.63 -14.87 0.72
C ALA A 588 14.04 -14.62 2.13
N GLU A 589 14.88 -14.46 3.15
CA GLU A 589 14.43 -14.12 4.51
C GLU A 589 13.95 -12.67 4.66
N GLU A 590 14.46 -11.72 3.85
CA GLU A 590 13.93 -10.35 3.81
C GLU A 590 12.54 -10.32 3.18
N LEU A 591 12.33 -11.12 2.13
CA LEU A 591 11.05 -11.26 1.46
C LEU A 591 10.02 -12.01 2.33
N LEU A 592 10.46 -12.98 3.14
CA LEU A 592 9.60 -13.63 4.12
C LEU A 592 9.06 -12.61 5.14
N VAL A 593 9.94 -11.76 5.70
CA VAL A 593 9.52 -10.75 6.67
C VAL A 593 8.62 -9.71 6.01
N ASP A 594 8.95 -9.26 4.81
CA ASP A 594 8.10 -8.36 4.02
C ASP A 594 6.71 -8.97 3.76
N LYS A 595 6.65 -10.25 3.36
CA LYS A 595 5.37 -10.92 3.14
C LYS A 595 4.58 -11.13 4.43
N ALA A 596 5.26 -11.42 5.54
CA ALA A 596 4.63 -11.58 6.84
C ALA A 596 4.01 -10.26 7.32
N ASP A 597 4.68 -9.14 7.08
CA ASP A 597 4.16 -7.79 7.37
C ASP A 597 2.87 -7.51 6.59
N LEU A 598 2.88 -7.78 5.27
CA LEU A 598 1.68 -7.64 4.44
C LEU A 598 0.51 -8.51 4.93
N LEU A 599 0.77 -9.65 5.56
CA LEU A 599 -0.27 -10.52 6.15
C LEU A 599 -0.65 -10.12 7.58
N ASP A 600 -0.24 -8.94 8.04
CA ASP A 600 -0.42 -8.43 9.41
C ASP A 600 0.14 -9.40 10.48
N LEU A 601 1.17 -10.20 10.15
CA LEU A 601 1.69 -11.19 11.07
C LEU A 601 2.71 -10.58 12.03
N THR A 602 2.70 -11.04 13.26
CA THR A 602 3.80 -10.85 14.21
C THR A 602 4.96 -11.80 13.90
N ALA A 603 6.14 -11.54 14.47
CA ALA A 603 7.27 -12.46 14.37
C ALA A 603 6.96 -13.85 14.96
N ASP A 604 6.12 -13.92 15.98
CA ASP A 604 5.70 -15.17 16.62
C ASP A 604 4.76 -15.97 15.70
N GLU A 605 3.76 -15.30 15.12
CA GLU A 605 2.81 -15.88 14.15
C GLU A 605 3.52 -16.36 12.87
N MET A 606 4.43 -15.54 12.32
CA MET A 606 5.27 -15.93 11.17
C MET A 606 6.08 -17.20 11.50
N THR A 607 6.66 -17.27 12.70
CA THR A 607 7.47 -18.42 13.12
C THR A 607 6.64 -19.69 13.16
N VAL A 608 5.47 -19.69 13.83
CA VAL A 608 4.62 -20.88 13.91
C VAL A 608 4.09 -21.29 12.55
N LEU A 609 3.70 -20.34 11.71
CA LEU A 609 3.21 -20.62 10.36
C LEU A 609 4.28 -21.29 9.51
N VAL A 610 5.52 -20.79 9.48
CA VAL A 610 6.59 -21.46 8.71
C VAL A 610 6.83 -22.88 9.23
N GLY A 611 6.95 -23.05 10.55
CA GLY A 611 7.19 -24.38 11.14
C GLY A 611 6.06 -25.37 10.84
N GLY A 612 4.80 -24.94 10.94
CA GLY A 612 3.65 -25.79 10.65
C GLY A 612 3.46 -26.07 9.16
N MET A 613 3.69 -25.10 8.29
CA MET A 613 3.65 -25.31 6.84
C MET A 613 4.69 -26.34 6.39
N ARG A 614 5.87 -26.41 7.03
CA ARG A 614 6.84 -27.48 6.79
C ARG A 614 6.39 -28.84 7.31
N ALA A 615 5.77 -28.91 8.48
CA ALA A 615 5.21 -30.16 9.01
C ALA A 615 4.06 -30.71 8.15
N LEU A 616 3.26 -29.80 7.55
CA LEU A 616 2.16 -30.12 6.64
C LEU A 616 2.61 -30.41 5.20
N ASP A 617 3.91 -30.41 4.94
CA ASP A 617 4.49 -30.64 3.60
C ASP A 617 3.91 -29.69 2.53
N ALA A 618 3.68 -28.43 2.91
CA ALA A 618 3.04 -27.42 2.07
C ALA A 618 4.07 -26.59 1.28
N THR A 619 5.10 -27.24 0.73
CA THR A 619 6.13 -26.61 -0.10
C THR A 619 5.75 -26.61 -1.58
N TYR A 620 6.25 -25.63 -2.32
CA TYR A 620 6.12 -25.56 -3.78
C TYR A 620 6.87 -26.72 -4.46
N ASP A 621 6.27 -27.32 -5.49
CA ASP A 621 6.79 -28.45 -6.27
C ASP A 621 7.13 -29.69 -5.42
N ASP A 622 6.38 -29.88 -4.32
CA ASP A 622 6.55 -30.96 -3.33
C ASP A 622 8.01 -31.11 -2.87
N SER A 623 8.69 -29.98 -2.66
CA SER A 623 10.10 -29.95 -2.29
C SER A 623 10.33 -30.37 -0.83
N ASP A 624 11.36 -31.19 -0.58
CA ASP A 624 11.79 -31.56 0.77
C ASP A 624 12.48 -30.41 1.55
N LEU A 625 12.60 -29.20 0.96
CA LEU A 625 13.29 -28.08 1.59
C LEU A 625 12.60 -27.64 2.88
N GLY A 626 13.31 -27.80 4.00
CA GLY A 626 12.84 -27.42 5.32
C GLY A 626 11.82 -28.38 5.92
N VAL A 627 11.47 -29.48 5.24
CA VAL A 627 10.59 -30.53 5.77
C VAL A 627 11.39 -31.39 6.74
N LEU A 628 11.66 -30.85 7.92
CA LEU A 628 12.50 -31.46 8.94
C LEU A 628 11.69 -32.41 9.83
N THR A 629 11.02 -33.39 9.23
CA THR A 629 10.24 -34.42 9.93
C THR A 629 10.26 -35.74 9.14
N ASP A 630 10.08 -36.86 9.84
CA ASP A 630 9.87 -38.18 9.25
C ASP A 630 8.38 -38.52 9.08
N GLU A 631 7.47 -37.65 9.57
CA GLU A 631 6.02 -37.81 9.59
C GLU A 631 5.32 -36.61 8.94
N PRO A 632 5.54 -36.35 7.62
CA PRO A 632 4.85 -35.26 6.92
C PRO A 632 3.32 -35.42 7.00
N GLU A 633 2.61 -34.30 6.86
CA GLU A 633 1.16 -34.19 7.07
C GLU A 633 0.72 -34.48 8.53
N THR A 634 1.64 -34.43 9.49
CA THR A 634 1.38 -34.52 10.93
C THR A 634 1.81 -33.22 11.61
N LEU A 635 0.89 -32.49 12.24
CA LEU A 635 1.18 -31.14 12.77
C LEU A 635 1.93 -31.23 14.11
N THR A 636 3.26 -31.35 14.04
CA THR A 636 4.18 -31.42 15.19
C THR A 636 5.15 -30.24 15.20
N ASN A 637 5.87 -30.05 16.30
CA ASN A 637 6.94 -29.04 16.40
C ASN A 637 8.30 -29.54 15.88
N ASP A 638 8.33 -30.62 15.09
CA ASP A 638 9.56 -31.29 14.62
C ASP A 638 10.50 -30.34 13.87
N PHE A 639 9.95 -29.42 13.08
CA PHE A 639 10.72 -28.38 12.40
C PHE A 639 11.70 -27.69 13.37
N PHE A 640 11.21 -27.23 14.51
CA PHE A 640 12.04 -26.52 15.49
C PHE A 640 12.97 -27.46 16.26
N VAL A 641 12.50 -28.66 16.61
CA VAL A 641 13.30 -29.65 17.33
C VAL A 641 14.54 -30.04 16.51
N ASN A 642 14.34 -30.33 15.22
CA ASN A 642 15.40 -30.76 14.31
C ASN A 642 16.29 -29.60 13.87
N LEU A 643 15.72 -28.41 13.57
CA LEU A 643 16.49 -27.22 13.23
C LEU A 643 17.48 -26.81 14.34
N LEU A 644 17.04 -26.88 15.60
CA LEU A 644 17.85 -26.49 16.77
C LEU A 644 18.77 -27.62 17.28
N GLY A 645 18.61 -28.83 16.74
CA GLY A 645 19.43 -29.99 17.04
C GLY A 645 20.90 -29.73 16.73
N MET A 646 21.77 -29.89 17.73
CA MET A 646 23.22 -29.70 17.55
C MET A 646 23.93 -30.91 16.94
N ASP A 647 23.20 -32.03 16.80
CA ASP A 647 23.70 -33.24 16.13
C ASP A 647 23.76 -33.05 14.61
N THR A 648 23.03 -32.07 14.06
CA THR A 648 23.11 -31.66 12.65
C THR A 648 24.07 -30.48 12.47
N GLU A 649 24.84 -30.48 11.38
CA GLU A 649 25.70 -29.39 10.90
C GLU A 649 25.23 -28.93 9.52
N TRP A 650 25.03 -27.62 9.35
CA TRP A 650 24.53 -27.03 8.12
C TRP A 650 25.67 -26.46 7.26
N GLU A 651 25.70 -26.83 5.99
CA GLU A 651 26.66 -26.33 5.00
C GLU A 651 25.94 -25.90 3.72
N PRO A 652 26.33 -24.78 3.07
CA PRO A 652 25.73 -24.36 1.81
C PRO A 652 26.11 -25.34 0.68
N VAL A 653 25.17 -25.61 -0.22
CA VAL A 653 25.40 -26.52 -1.37
C VAL A 653 26.16 -25.83 -2.52
N SER A 654 26.12 -24.50 -2.55
CA SER A 654 26.70 -23.63 -3.59
C SER A 654 27.18 -22.31 -2.99
N ASP A 655 27.94 -21.55 -3.78
CA ASP A 655 28.35 -20.18 -3.41
C ASP A 655 27.18 -19.18 -3.36
N SER A 656 26.00 -19.55 -3.88
CA SER A 656 24.81 -18.68 -3.81
C SER A 656 24.15 -18.70 -2.44
N GLU A 657 24.44 -19.70 -1.59
CA GLU A 657 23.93 -19.80 -0.22
C GLU A 657 22.38 -19.73 -0.11
N ASP A 658 21.69 -20.26 -1.13
CA ASP A 658 20.22 -20.34 -1.14
C ASP A 658 19.69 -21.65 -0.55
N VAL A 659 20.47 -22.73 -0.73
CA VAL A 659 20.15 -24.09 -0.28
C VAL A 659 21.30 -24.64 0.57
N PHE A 660 20.95 -25.38 1.60
CA PHE A 660 21.86 -25.92 2.59
C PHE A 660 21.56 -27.40 2.84
N GLU A 661 22.61 -28.18 3.07
CA GLU A 661 22.51 -29.56 3.54
C GLU A 661 22.73 -29.61 5.06
N GLY A 662 21.78 -30.20 5.77
CA GLY A 662 21.93 -30.58 7.17
C GLY A 662 22.53 -31.98 7.24
N ARG A 663 23.75 -32.09 7.77
CA ARG A 663 24.49 -33.35 7.88
C ARG A 663 24.62 -33.80 9.32
N ASP A 664 24.47 -35.09 9.59
CA ASP A 664 24.82 -35.66 10.89
C ASP A 664 26.30 -35.37 11.19
N ARG A 665 26.56 -34.73 12.33
CA ARG A 665 27.87 -34.18 12.69
C ARG A 665 28.93 -35.26 12.95
N GLU A 666 28.52 -36.49 13.27
CA GLU A 666 29.44 -37.60 13.54
C GLU A 666 29.82 -38.39 12.28
N THR A 667 28.85 -38.60 11.40
CA THR A 667 28.93 -39.49 10.23
C THR A 667 29.12 -38.72 8.92
N GLY A 668 28.64 -37.48 8.86
CA GLY A 668 28.60 -36.64 7.66
C GLY A 668 27.50 -37.04 6.66
N GLU A 669 26.58 -37.93 7.04
CA GLU A 669 25.42 -38.29 6.21
C GLU A 669 24.47 -37.10 6.08
N VAL A 670 23.92 -36.87 4.88
CA VAL A 670 22.91 -35.82 4.66
C VAL A 670 21.60 -36.33 5.25
N GLU A 671 21.06 -35.60 6.21
CA GLU A 671 19.76 -35.88 6.84
C GLU A 671 18.67 -35.00 6.22
N TRP A 672 18.98 -33.71 6.01
CA TRP A 672 17.99 -32.71 5.62
C TRP A 672 18.51 -31.78 4.53
N GLN A 673 17.58 -31.13 3.83
CA GLN A 673 17.86 -29.93 3.02
C GLN A 673 16.96 -28.79 3.49
N ALA A 674 17.46 -27.56 3.37
CA ALA A 674 16.75 -26.36 3.81
C ALA A 674 17.18 -25.15 2.99
N SER A 675 16.32 -24.14 2.91
CA SER A 675 16.63 -22.85 2.32
C SER A 675 17.02 -21.81 3.38
N ARG A 676 17.32 -20.59 2.94
CA ARG A 676 17.53 -19.44 3.84
C ARG A 676 16.31 -19.15 4.72
N VAL A 677 15.10 -19.30 4.15
CA VAL A 677 13.82 -19.10 4.84
C VAL A 677 13.66 -20.05 6.02
N ASP A 678 14.21 -21.26 5.92
CA ASP A 678 14.15 -22.22 7.01
C ASP A 678 15.23 -21.93 8.06
N LEU A 679 16.48 -21.72 7.61
CA LEU A 679 17.62 -21.56 8.52
C LEU A 679 17.66 -20.22 9.25
N VAL A 680 16.93 -19.20 8.78
CA VAL A 680 16.86 -17.91 9.45
C VAL A 680 16.34 -18.04 10.90
N PHE A 681 15.44 -19.00 11.16
CA PHE A 681 14.92 -19.31 12.49
C PHE A 681 15.96 -19.99 13.40
N GLY A 682 17.04 -20.55 12.84
CA GLY A 682 18.19 -21.05 13.59
C GLY A 682 19.30 -20.01 13.78
N SER A 683 19.25 -18.89 13.03
CA SER A 683 20.35 -17.93 12.86
C SER A 683 20.06 -16.54 13.45
N ASN A 684 18.95 -15.90 13.06
CA ASN A 684 18.58 -14.58 13.57
C ASN A 684 18.30 -14.67 15.08
N SER A 685 18.97 -13.83 15.88
CA SER A 685 18.92 -13.95 17.34
C SER A 685 17.52 -13.82 17.95
N ARG A 686 16.60 -13.08 17.33
CA ARG A 686 15.20 -12.96 17.78
C ARG A 686 14.39 -14.17 17.36
N LEU A 687 14.41 -14.52 16.08
CA LEU A 687 13.67 -15.67 15.55
C LEU A 687 14.12 -16.97 16.20
N ARG A 688 15.42 -17.13 16.47
CA ARG A 688 15.95 -18.25 17.23
C ARG A 688 15.39 -18.33 18.64
N ALA A 689 15.25 -17.20 19.34
CA ALA A 689 14.66 -17.21 20.68
C ALA A 689 13.20 -17.65 20.66
N ILE A 690 12.45 -17.32 19.60
CA ILE A 690 11.07 -17.79 19.39
C ILE A 690 11.06 -19.29 19.05
N ALA A 691 11.92 -19.73 18.12
CA ALA A 691 12.08 -21.13 17.77
C ALA A 691 12.46 -22.01 18.98
N GLU A 692 13.28 -21.50 19.91
CA GLU A 692 13.65 -22.20 21.15
C GLU A 692 12.44 -22.43 22.08
N VAL A 693 11.42 -21.55 22.03
CA VAL A 693 10.15 -21.80 22.73
C VAL A 693 9.42 -22.97 22.08
N TYR A 694 9.21 -22.94 20.77
CA TYR A 694 8.44 -23.98 20.09
C TYR A 694 9.16 -25.32 19.98
N GLY A 695 10.50 -25.35 19.95
CA GLY A 695 11.30 -26.58 19.99
C GLY A 695 11.50 -27.17 21.39
N SER A 696 10.89 -26.58 22.43
CA SER A 696 10.98 -27.10 23.80
C SER A 696 10.10 -28.34 24.01
N GLY A 697 10.54 -29.25 24.87
CA GLY A 697 9.85 -30.54 25.09
C GLY A 697 8.47 -30.45 25.78
N ASP A 698 7.98 -29.26 26.09
CA ASP A 698 6.66 -28.96 26.65
C ASP A 698 5.82 -28.03 25.74
N ALA A 699 6.26 -27.79 24.51
CA ALA A 699 5.69 -26.75 23.64
C ALA A 699 4.88 -27.26 22.44
N GLU A 700 4.82 -28.56 22.17
CA GLU A 700 4.10 -29.10 20.99
C GLU A 700 2.59 -28.75 21.00
N GLU A 701 1.90 -28.95 22.13
CA GLU A 701 0.48 -28.55 22.29
C GLU A 701 0.30 -27.04 22.06
N LYS A 702 1.21 -26.21 22.57
CA LYS A 702 1.19 -24.76 22.35
C LYS A 702 1.40 -24.43 20.87
N PHE A 703 2.35 -25.07 20.22
CA PHE A 703 2.64 -24.88 18.81
C PHE A 703 1.41 -25.19 17.94
N VAL A 704 0.72 -26.32 18.19
CA VAL A 704 -0.48 -26.69 17.45
C VAL A 704 -1.57 -25.62 17.59
N HIS A 705 -1.83 -25.15 18.82
CA HIS A 705 -2.84 -24.11 19.04
C HIS A 705 -2.46 -22.77 18.41
N ASP A 706 -1.21 -22.31 18.58
CA ASP A 706 -0.76 -21.05 18.01
C ASP A 706 -0.74 -21.12 16.46
N PHE A 707 -0.42 -22.28 15.88
CA PHE A 707 -0.53 -22.50 14.43
C PHE A 707 -1.98 -22.39 13.95
N VAL A 708 -2.94 -23.01 14.66
CA VAL A 708 -4.37 -22.91 14.34
C VAL A 708 -4.86 -21.46 14.41
N GLU A 709 -4.44 -20.71 15.44
CA GLU A 709 -4.80 -19.29 15.60
C GLU A 709 -4.23 -18.44 14.44
N ALA A 710 -2.94 -18.61 14.12
CA ALA A 710 -2.31 -17.88 13.02
C ALA A 710 -2.88 -18.28 11.64
N TRP A 711 -3.19 -19.56 11.43
CA TRP A 711 -3.87 -20.04 10.22
C TRP A 711 -5.25 -19.38 10.07
N HIS A 712 -6.06 -19.41 11.13
CA HIS A 712 -7.38 -18.80 11.13
C HIS A 712 -7.33 -17.30 10.85
N LYS A 713 -6.36 -16.59 11.44
CA LYS A 713 -6.09 -15.17 11.14
C LYS A 713 -5.89 -14.94 9.65
N VAL A 714 -4.95 -15.64 9.02
CA VAL A 714 -4.69 -15.47 7.57
C VAL A 714 -5.93 -15.79 6.73
N MET A 715 -6.68 -16.83 7.08
CA MET A 715 -7.92 -17.17 6.37
C MET A 715 -9.02 -16.11 6.49
N THR A 716 -8.92 -15.16 7.43
CA THR A 716 -9.97 -14.17 7.72
C THR A 716 -9.54 -12.72 7.48
N LEU A 717 -8.32 -12.47 6.98
CA LEU A 717 -7.79 -11.12 6.73
C LEU A 717 -8.67 -10.26 5.81
N ASP A 718 -9.42 -10.86 4.88
CA ASP A 718 -10.28 -10.16 3.93
C ASP A 718 -11.78 -10.15 4.30
N ARG A 719 -12.12 -10.56 5.53
CA ARG A 719 -13.51 -10.71 6.00
C ARG A 719 -14.07 -9.44 6.62
N PHE A 720 -13.92 -8.33 5.92
CA PHE A 720 -14.49 -7.03 6.30
C PHE A 720 -16.02 -7.01 6.36
N ASP A 721 -16.70 -7.99 5.76
CA ASP A 721 -18.14 -8.18 5.91
C ASP A 721 -18.57 -8.56 7.34
N LEU A 722 -17.62 -8.95 8.18
CA LEU A 722 -17.81 -9.31 9.58
C LEU A 722 -17.44 -8.19 10.56
N GLU A 723 -16.87 -7.09 10.06
CA GLU A 723 -16.41 -5.94 10.84
C GLU A 723 -17.51 -4.88 11.03
#